data_AF-A0A517SF00-F1
#
_entry.id   AF-A0A517SF00-F1
#
_cell.length_a   1.000
_cell.length_b   1.000
_cell.length_c   1.000
_cell.angle_alpha   90.00
_cell.angle_beta   90.00
_cell.angle_gamma   90.00
#
_symmetry.space_group_name_H-M   'P 1'
#
loop_
_entity.id
_entity.type
_entity.pdbx_description
1 polymer ?
#
loop_
_entity_poly.entity_id
_entity_poly.type
_entity_poly.pdbx_seq_one_letter_code
_entity_poly.pdbx_strand_id
1 'polypeptide(L)'
;MPIAPERVATGWRNAPVSILLLVAGFGILGPNRSFSADAATASQNKPAAAPPLPAAELVVRGSVEQIHVIHSRPGSSVTVLGPQGEMLSASTDRLGGLIVRNMVPGDGYRVEVEGVDAPFPVWVLRRDEHPAPNFYRAQKLEPTQGYLTVRDGTLLCYRVVLPDPEIHGAGPYDLLITYSGYQPGLKTPDVHQNQPFEKFSALGYAVAGVNMRGSGCSGGAFDLMEPLTWLDGYDVIETFAAQPWVDDVALGDQSWPGLTQLYVAATQPPSLDAIVAGSVVGDFYRDVFYPGGIPNTGFGLLWPGGRDIENAWPTKRKEVNALVQHDPIAALNQALRGQNVNTVETVRSHPFHGDYWQSRSAEELVGRITVPTLQIVSWQDAQCGGRPAALFERFPKSTPVRLVGVNGFHQYWSGAVWEEIVEFLDVYLDDEHPEKIARYESKDRFVALLESDAKGNVRGRFTQPRFVSSGDGQHFELGVDLSADDADQPDRASTFHYDVRPGSWTAPSQDRSTFTSAALTRQTVMAGPGSVDLEIAIAADDVDLQATLSEVRPDGQEMLIQSGWLRASHRLLNEKASTPLRPHHLHTAEAVRKVAPGEPTKLRIELFPFAHVFRPGSRIRLTISGPGGGSNAWPWGFQTLPGGFDVRILHDGKEHGSSVVLPVVEPNNAEIPSSLPEADKVWLQPSRVVDGG
;
A
#
# COMPACT_ATOMS: atom_id res chain seq x y z
N MET A 1 -19.89 -31.81 -54.66
CA MET A 1 -18.63 -32.55 -54.49
C MET A 1 -17.95 -32.03 -53.23
N PRO A 2 -17.97 -32.79 -52.14
CA PRO A 2 -17.41 -32.40 -50.85
C PRO A 2 -16.01 -32.98 -50.67
N ILE A 3 -15.16 -32.33 -49.88
CA ILE A 3 -14.07 -33.03 -49.18
C ILE A 3 -14.20 -32.70 -47.70
N ALA A 4 -14.40 -33.77 -46.93
CA ALA A 4 -14.56 -33.82 -45.50
C ALA A 4 -13.18 -33.83 -44.78
N PRO A 5 -13.13 -33.72 -43.45
CA PRO A 5 -11.94 -33.43 -42.65
C PRO A 5 -11.20 -34.69 -42.21
N GLU A 6 -9.88 -34.59 -41.99
CA GLU A 6 -9.10 -35.62 -41.28
C GLU A 6 -8.60 -35.12 -39.92
N ARG A 7 -8.87 -35.96 -38.92
CA ARG A 7 -8.34 -35.92 -37.55
C ARG A 7 -6.88 -36.41 -37.53
N VAL A 8 -6.03 -35.74 -36.74
CA VAL A 8 -4.86 -36.35 -36.07
C VAL A 8 -4.68 -35.58 -34.76
N ALA A 9 -5.19 -36.10 -33.64
CA ALA A 9 -4.57 -37.04 -32.70
C ALA A 9 -4.09 -36.33 -31.42
N THR A 10 -4.75 -36.73 -30.35
CA THR A 10 -4.47 -36.59 -28.92
C THR A 10 -3.02 -36.85 -28.53
N GLY A 11 -2.47 -36.03 -27.63
CA GLY A 11 -1.20 -36.36 -27.00
C GLY A 11 -0.64 -35.33 -26.02
N TRP A 12 -1.38 -34.94 -24.97
CA TRP A 12 -0.80 -34.26 -23.80
C TRP A 12 -1.36 -34.87 -22.52
N ARG A 13 -0.67 -35.89 -22.00
CA ARG A 13 -0.77 -36.34 -20.61
C ARG A 13 0.39 -35.73 -19.84
N ASN A 14 0.08 -35.23 -18.64
CA ASN A 14 0.96 -34.93 -17.52
C ASN A 14 2.06 -33.86 -17.73
N ALA A 15 1.74 -32.63 -17.32
CA ALA A 15 2.73 -31.66 -16.86
C ALA A 15 2.18 -30.91 -15.63
N PRO A 16 2.98 -30.67 -14.58
CA PRO A 16 2.54 -30.00 -13.35
C PRO A 16 2.17 -28.54 -13.63
N VAL A 17 1.10 -28.07 -12.99
CA VAL A 17 0.59 -26.71 -13.11
C VAL A 17 1.59 -25.77 -12.41
N SER A 18 2.41 -25.07 -13.20
CA SER A 18 3.25 -23.98 -12.72
C SER A 18 2.39 -22.74 -12.47
N ILE A 19 2.39 -22.26 -11.23
CA ILE A 19 1.80 -20.99 -10.79
C ILE A 19 2.55 -19.86 -11.51
N LEU A 20 1.90 -19.21 -12.49
CA LEU A 20 2.37 -17.96 -13.07
C LEU A 20 1.91 -16.82 -12.15
N LEU A 21 2.82 -16.34 -11.29
CA LEU A 21 2.68 -15.08 -10.56
C LEU A 21 3.30 -13.96 -11.39
N LEU A 22 2.49 -12.95 -11.72
CA LEU A 22 2.92 -11.72 -12.39
C LEU A 22 3.81 -10.92 -11.43
N VAL A 23 5.09 -10.79 -11.77
CA VAL A 23 6.08 -10.01 -11.01
C VAL A 23 6.65 -8.93 -11.92
N ALA A 24 6.47 -7.68 -11.54
CA ALA A 24 7.33 -6.59 -11.99
C ALA A 24 8.76 -6.84 -11.47
N GLY A 25 9.67 -7.20 -12.38
CA GLY A 25 11.10 -6.88 -12.28
C GLY A 25 12.00 -7.62 -11.27
N PHE A 26 11.51 -8.48 -10.38
CA PHE A 26 12.38 -9.33 -9.54
C PHE A 26 12.44 -10.76 -10.08
N GLY A 27 13.62 -11.16 -10.58
CA GLY A 27 13.86 -12.52 -11.08
C GLY A 27 13.54 -13.58 -10.02
N ILE A 28 12.69 -14.54 -10.39
CA ILE A 28 12.26 -15.66 -9.56
C ILE A 28 13.48 -16.54 -9.22
N LEU A 29 13.88 -16.58 -7.95
CA LEU A 29 14.69 -17.66 -7.40
C LEU A 29 13.73 -18.68 -6.77
N GLY A 30 13.79 -19.92 -7.25
CA GLY A 30 12.85 -20.99 -6.86
C GLY A 30 12.88 -21.36 -5.36
N PRO A 31 11.86 -22.11 -4.90
CA PRO A 31 11.51 -22.29 -3.48
C PRO A 31 12.51 -23.08 -2.60
N ASN A 32 13.68 -23.48 -3.11
CA ASN A 32 14.61 -24.40 -2.43
C ASN A 32 15.99 -23.80 -2.08
N ARG A 33 16.10 -22.49 -1.87
CA ARG A 33 17.30 -21.91 -1.24
C ARG A 33 16.92 -21.16 0.02
N SER A 34 17.37 -21.72 1.15
CA SER A 34 17.40 -21.02 2.44
C SER A 34 18.13 -19.69 2.25
N PHE A 35 17.45 -18.59 2.57
CA PHE A 35 18.11 -17.30 2.76
C PHE A 35 18.86 -17.38 4.09
N SER A 36 20.19 -17.43 4.05
CA SER A 36 20.96 -17.04 5.23
C SER A 36 20.70 -15.56 5.48
N ALA A 37 20.61 -15.17 6.74
CA ALA A 37 20.41 -13.80 7.18
C ALA A 37 21.54 -12.82 6.75
N ASP A 38 22.51 -13.29 5.95
CA ASP A 38 23.62 -12.49 5.44
C ASP A 38 23.24 -11.63 4.22
N ALA A 39 22.11 -11.88 3.56
CA ALA A 39 21.65 -11.04 2.43
C ALA A 39 21.14 -9.64 2.87
N ALA A 40 20.96 -9.43 4.18
CA ALA A 40 20.64 -8.13 4.78
C ALA A 40 21.89 -7.33 5.18
N THR A 41 23.09 -7.87 4.96
CA THR A 41 24.25 -7.01 4.70
C THR A 41 24.12 -6.56 3.25
N ALA A 42 23.54 -5.37 3.05
CA ALA A 42 23.87 -4.61 1.86
C ALA A 42 25.39 -4.55 1.85
N SER A 43 25.98 -5.38 0.99
CA SER A 43 27.42 -5.49 0.88
C SER A 43 27.99 -4.09 0.82
N GLN A 44 29.04 -3.86 1.58
CA GLN A 44 30.04 -2.83 1.32
C GLN A 44 30.72 -3.06 -0.06
N ASN A 45 29.94 -3.40 -1.09
CA ASN A 45 30.38 -3.27 -2.47
C ASN A 45 30.55 -1.76 -2.66
N LYS A 46 31.80 -1.34 -2.78
CA LYS A 46 32.17 -0.04 -3.34
C LYS A 46 31.18 0.26 -4.47
N PRO A 47 30.33 1.30 -4.36
CA PRO A 47 29.44 1.65 -5.46
C PRO A 47 30.31 1.80 -6.71
N ALA A 48 29.88 1.22 -7.83
CA ALA A 48 30.50 1.51 -9.11
C ALA A 48 30.64 3.03 -9.22
N ALA A 49 31.82 3.52 -9.62
CA ALA A 49 32.05 4.95 -9.72
C ALA A 49 30.95 5.54 -10.61
N ALA A 50 30.14 6.43 -10.04
CA ALA A 50 29.10 7.09 -10.82
C ALA A 50 29.78 7.85 -11.96
N PRO A 51 29.26 7.75 -13.19
CA PRO A 51 29.75 8.62 -14.26
C PRO A 51 29.61 10.07 -13.82
N PRO A 52 30.60 10.93 -14.11
CA PRO A 52 30.53 12.34 -13.75
C PRO A 52 29.31 12.96 -14.44
N LEU A 53 28.59 13.79 -13.71
CA LEU A 53 27.49 14.57 -14.28
C LEU A 53 28.06 15.67 -15.21
N PRO A 54 27.29 16.10 -16.22
CA PRO A 54 27.68 17.25 -17.03
C PRO A 54 27.94 18.47 -16.15
N ALA A 55 28.90 19.31 -16.55
CA ALA A 55 29.10 20.59 -15.89
C ALA A 55 27.85 21.47 -16.10
N ALA A 56 27.41 22.12 -15.02
CA ALA A 56 26.29 23.05 -15.02
C ALA A 56 26.58 24.20 -14.06
N GLU A 57 25.79 25.26 -14.20
CA GLU A 57 25.82 26.40 -13.28
C GLU A 57 25.38 25.97 -11.88
N LEU A 58 26.05 26.48 -10.85
CA LEU A 58 25.66 26.30 -9.46
C LEU A 58 24.26 26.87 -9.25
N VAL A 59 23.37 26.04 -8.70
CA VAL A 59 22.02 26.46 -8.31
C VAL A 59 21.91 26.42 -6.80
N VAL A 60 21.55 27.56 -6.21
CA VAL A 60 21.20 27.67 -4.80
C VAL A 60 19.82 28.29 -4.70
N ARG A 61 18.88 27.57 -4.10
CA ARG A 61 17.48 27.99 -4.03
C ARG A 61 16.77 27.43 -2.81
N GLY A 62 15.66 28.04 -2.45
CA GLY A 62 14.77 27.49 -1.44
C GLY A 62 13.73 26.58 -2.08
N SER A 63 13.21 25.70 -1.24
CA SER A 63 12.09 24.82 -1.51
C SER A 63 11.18 24.84 -0.27
N VAL A 64 10.14 24.00 -0.24
CA VAL A 64 9.22 23.95 0.90
C VAL A 64 9.97 23.39 2.11
N GLU A 65 10.17 24.23 3.13
CA GLU A 65 10.89 23.87 4.36
C GLU A 65 12.31 23.32 4.12
N GLN A 66 12.91 23.66 2.98
CA GLN A 66 14.20 23.13 2.54
C GLN A 66 15.03 24.19 1.79
N ILE A 67 16.36 24.02 1.80
CA ILE A 67 17.29 24.75 0.93
C ILE A 67 18.08 23.73 0.11
N HIS A 68 18.17 23.95 -1.21
CA HIS A 68 18.89 23.09 -2.14
C HIS A 68 20.11 23.81 -2.69
N VAL A 69 21.27 23.13 -2.64
CA VAL A 69 22.49 23.49 -3.36
C VAL A 69 22.77 22.38 -4.37
N ILE A 70 22.90 22.72 -5.65
CA ILE A 70 22.94 21.78 -6.77
C ILE A 70 24.08 22.18 -7.71
N HIS A 71 24.77 21.19 -8.28
CA HIS A 71 25.88 21.40 -9.23
C HIS A 71 27.08 22.16 -8.65
N SER A 72 27.30 22.07 -7.34
CA SER A 72 28.55 22.52 -6.71
C SER A 72 29.66 21.49 -6.91
N ARG A 73 30.89 21.80 -6.46
CA ARG A 73 31.95 20.78 -6.42
C ARG A 73 31.61 19.76 -5.32
N PRO A 74 31.93 18.47 -5.51
CA PRO A 74 31.79 17.48 -4.45
C PRO A 74 32.63 17.85 -3.21
N GLY A 75 32.02 17.77 -2.02
CA GLY A 75 32.68 18.09 -0.75
C GLY A 75 32.83 19.58 -0.45
N SER A 76 32.31 20.47 -1.29
CA SER A 76 32.29 21.92 -1.03
C SER A 76 31.60 22.22 0.30
N SER A 77 32.24 23.04 1.13
CA SER A 77 31.61 23.58 2.33
C SER A 77 30.46 24.51 1.96
N VAL A 78 29.34 24.37 2.67
CA VAL A 78 28.15 25.22 2.56
C VAL A 78 27.77 25.73 3.94
N THR A 79 27.59 27.05 4.06
CA THR A 79 27.10 27.68 5.29
C THR A 79 25.78 28.39 5.01
N VAL A 80 24.73 28.03 5.76
CA VAL A 80 23.43 28.69 5.74
C VAL A 80 23.36 29.62 6.95
N LEU A 81 23.21 30.91 6.68
CA LEU A 81 22.97 31.96 7.67
C LEU A 81 21.48 32.30 7.62
N GLY A 82 20.78 32.14 8.74
CA GLY A 82 19.36 32.44 8.84
C GLY A 82 19.05 33.85 9.37
N PRO A 83 17.80 34.29 9.24
CA PRO A 83 17.38 35.65 9.56
C PRO A 83 17.51 36.04 11.04
N GLN A 84 17.60 35.07 11.96
CA GLN A 84 17.72 35.30 13.40
C GLN A 84 19.16 35.09 13.90
N GLY A 85 20.13 34.96 12.99
CA GLY A 85 21.54 34.74 13.29
C GLY A 85 21.90 33.26 13.51
N GLU A 86 20.98 32.33 13.22
CA GLU A 86 21.29 30.91 13.15
C GLU A 86 22.29 30.61 12.04
N MET A 87 23.19 29.66 12.29
CA MET A 87 24.20 29.23 11.32
C MET A 87 24.26 27.72 11.29
N LEU A 88 24.15 27.16 10.08
CA LEU A 88 24.27 25.73 9.82
C LEU A 88 25.35 25.50 8.77
N SER A 89 26.31 24.62 9.06
CA SER A 89 27.37 24.25 8.13
C SER A 89 27.25 22.78 7.74
N ALA A 90 27.40 22.51 6.46
CA ALA A 90 27.39 21.16 5.88
C ALA A 90 28.33 21.10 4.66
N SER A 91 28.42 19.95 4.03
CA SER A 91 29.18 19.78 2.79
C SER A 91 28.33 19.09 1.73
N THR A 92 28.56 19.44 0.47
CA THR A 92 27.92 18.77 -0.66
C THR A 92 28.39 17.33 -0.79
N ASP A 93 27.51 16.47 -1.28
CA ASP A 93 27.80 15.06 -1.49
C ASP A 93 28.71 14.81 -2.69
N ARG A 94 28.91 13.52 -3.01
CA ARG A 94 29.74 13.08 -4.14
C ARG A 94 29.23 13.53 -5.52
N LEU A 95 27.99 13.99 -5.62
CA LEU A 95 27.38 14.51 -6.85
C LEU A 95 27.38 16.06 -6.87
N GLY A 96 27.90 16.71 -5.82
CA GLY A 96 27.89 18.16 -5.70
C GLY A 96 26.54 18.73 -5.24
N GLY A 97 25.67 17.88 -4.67
CA GLY A 97 24.36 18.24 -4.16
C GLY A 97 24.32 18.34 -2.63
N LEU A 98 23.46 19.20 -2.09
CA LEU A 98 23.13 19.27 -0.67
C LEU A 98 21.67 19.70 -0.50
N ILE A 99 20.95 19.03 0.39
CA ILE A 99 19.64 19.49 0.88
C ILE A 99 19.73 19.73 2.37
N VAL A 100 19.44 20.97 2.79
CA VAL A 100 19.21 21.30 4.19
C VAL A 100 17.71 21.22 4.46
N ARG A 101 17.29 20.25 5.27
CA ARG A 101 15.88 19.93 5.55
C ARG A 101 15.39 20.58 6.85
N ASN A 102 14.07 20.65 7.01
CA ASN A 102 13.40 21.16 8.21
C ASN A 102 13.72 22.63 8.52
N MET A 103 13.87 23.43 7.46
CA MET A 103 14.09 24.87 7.57
C MET A 103 12.79 25.58 7.94
N VAL A 104 12.89 26.59 8.79
CA VAL A 104 11.75 27.47 9.09
C VAL A 104 11.43 28.27 7.80
N PRO A 105 10.17 28.28 7.33
CA PRO A 105 9.82 29.07 6.17
C PRO A 105 10.00 30.58 6.39
N GLY A 106 10.43 31.29 5.35
CA GLY A 106 10.65 32.73 5.40
C GLY A 106 11.79 33.20 4.50
N ASP A 107 11.98 34.51 4.48
CA ASP A 107 13.08 35.18 3.80
C ASP A 107 14.28 35.43 4.73
N GLY A 108 15.30 36.11 4.20
CA GLY A 108 16.47 36.52 4.98
C GLY A 108 17.56 35.46 5.13
N TYR A 109 17.39 34.27 4.54
CA TYR A 109 18.47 33.29 4.45
C TYR A 109 19.55 33.74 3.48
N ARG A 110 20.81 33.50 3.85
CA ARG A 110 22.00 33.68 3.00
C ARG A 110 22.79 32.38 2.99
N VAL A 111 23.08 31.87 1.79
CA VAL A 111 23.82 30.62 1.62
C VAL A 111 25.18 30.92 1.01
N GLU A 112 26.24 30.59 1.73
CA GLU A 112 27.62 30.68 1.28
C GLU A 112 28.08 29.31 0.78
N VAL A 113 28.70 29.27 -0.39
CA VAL A 113 29.24 28.04 -0.98
C VAL A 113 30.73 28.24 -1.23
N GLU A 114 31.55 27.28 -0.81
CA GLU A 114 33.00 27.33 -0.94
C GLU A 114 33.44 27.63 -2.39
N GLY A 115 34.31 28.63 -2.54
CA GLY A 115 34.84 29.03 -3.84
C GLY A 115 33.90 29.92 -4.66
N VAL A 116 32.84 30.45 -4.06
CA VAL A 116 31.94 31.45 -4.64
C VAL A 116 32.03 32.75 -3.84
N ASP A 117 32.28 33.87 -4.52
CA ASP A 117 32.64 35.13 -3.88
C ASP A 117 31.48 35.83 -3.15
N ALA A 118 30.22 35.46 -3.42
CA ALA A 118 29.04 36.10 -2.84
C ALA A 118 28.00 35.09 -2.34
N PRO A 119 27.34 35.37 -1.19
CA PRO A 119 26.26 34.54 -0.68
C PRO A 119 24.99 34.67 -1.53
N PHE A 120 24.24 33.58 -1.63
CA PHE A 120 22.95 33.53 -2.30
C PHE A 120 21.83 33.91 -1.33
N PRO A 121 21.01 34.94 -1.61
CA PRO A 121 19.78 35.17 -0.87
C PRO A 121 18.78 34.05 -1.19
N VAL A 122 18.16 33.47 -0.16
CA VAL A 122 17.23 32.35 -0.32
C VAL A 122 15.92 32.64 0.42
N TRP A 123 14.80 32.30 -0.23
CA TRP A 123 13.47 32.27 0.36
C TRP A 123 13.04 30.82 0.55
N VAL A 124 12.73 30.42 1.79
CA VAL A 124 12.21 29.08 2.10
C VAL A 124 10.69 29.11 2.08
N LEU A 125 10.09 28.27 1.23
CA LEU A 125 8.65 28.27 0.96
C LEU A 125 7.85 27.63 2.12
N ARG A 126 6.64 28.13 2.34
CA ARG A 126 5.65 27.48 3.23
C ARG A 126 4.86 26.41 2.48
N ARG A 127 4.28 25.45 3.21
CA ARG A 127 3.45 24.38 2.61
C ARG A 127 2.17 24.92 1.94
N ASP A 128 1.61 25.99 2.47
CA ASP A 128 0.41 26.67 1.95
C ASP A 128 0.73 27.72 0.87
N GLU A 129 1.99 27.86 0.47
CA GLU A 129 2.40 28.78 -0.58
C GLU A 129 2.27 28.10 -1.95
N HIS A 130 1.45 28.69 -2.83
CA HIS A 130 1.20 28.21 -4.18
C HIS A 130 1.74 29.22 -5.22
N PRO A 131 2.38 28.75 -6.30
CA PRO A 131 2.64 29.59 -7.47
C PRO A 131 1.38 30.30 -7.98
N ALA A 132 1.56 31.51 -8.52
CA ALA A 132 0.46 32.21 -9.18
C ALA A 132 -0.02 31.42 -10.41
N PRO A 133 -1.32 31.46 -10.80
CA PRO A 133 -1.85 30.69 -11.93
C PRO A 133 -1.10 30.88 -13.27
N ASN A 134 -0.44 32.03 -13.47
CA ASN A 134 0.39 32.27 -14.65
C ASN A 134 1.65 31.38 -14.72
N PHE A 135 2.17 30.91 -13.57
CA PHE A 135 3.26 29.94 -13.52
C PHE A 135 2.87 28.65 -14.25
N TYR A 136 1.66 28.14 -14.00
CA TYR A 136 1.15 26.93 -14.65
C TYR A 136 0.82 27.17 -16.12
N ARG A 137 0.07 28.23 -16.46
CA ARG A 137 -0.32 28.55 -17.84
C ARG A 137 0.85 28.84 -18.79
N ALA A 138 1.97 29.34 -18.26
CA ALA A 138 3.17 29.63 -19.05
C ALA A 138 3.89 28.35 -19.51
N GLN A 139 3.68 27.23 -18.84
CA GLN A 139 4.27 25.94 -19.23
C GLN A 139 3.43 25.32 -20.35
N LYS A 140 4.05 25.10 -21.51
CA LYS A 140 3.42 24.43 -22.66
C LYS A 140 3.95 23.01 -22.75
N LEU A 141 3.10 22.06 -22.36
CA LEU A 141 3.44 20.65 -22.36
C LEU A 141 3.07 20.04 -23.70
N GLU A 142 4.08 19.53 -24.41
CA GLU A 142 3.86 18.72 -25.60
C GLU A 142 3.31 17.35 -25.19
N PRO A 143 2.35 16.77 -25.94
CA PRO A 143 1.75 15.47 -25.64
C PRO A 143 2.69 14.31 -25.99
N THR A 144 3.91 14.34 -25.44
CA THR A 144 4.99 13.38 -25.62
C THR A 144 5.71 13.17 -24.28
N GLN A 145 7.01 12.82 -24.28
CA GLN A 145 7.83 12.78 -23.08
C GLN A 145 8.57 14.11 -22.90
N GLY A 146 8.56 14.67 -21.70
CA GLY A 146 9.17 15.96 -21.41
C GLY A 146 9.39 16.20 -19.92
N TYR A 147 9.53 17.48 -19.56
CA TYR A 147 9.67 17.93 -18.18
C TYR A 147 8.74 19.09 -17.88
N LEU A 148 8.12 19.05 -16.71
CA LEU A 148 7.37 20.19 -16.14
C LEU A 148 8.13 20.73 -14.92
N THR A 149 7.91 22.00 -14.60
CA THR A 149 8.54 22.69 -13.49
C THR A 149 7.55 22.83 -12.33
N VAL A 150 7.96 22.43 -11.12
CA VAL A 150 7.20 22.64 -9.88
C VAL A 150 7.67 23.89 -9.12
N ARG A 151 6.98 24.28 -8.04
CA ARG A 151 7.14 25.58 -7.35
C ARG A 151 8.55 25.94 -6.90
N ASP A 152 9.40 24.96 -6.62
CA ASP A 152 10.80 25.17 -6.22
C ASP A 152 11.78 25.16 -7.41
N GLY A 153 11.27 25.10 -8.64
CA GLY A 153 12.04 25.00 -9.87
C GLY A 153 12.57 23.60 -10.18
N THR A 154 12.17 22.56 -9.44
CA THR A 154 12.51 21.17 -9.78
C THR A 154 11.79 20.75 -11.06
N LEU A 155 12.50 20.04 -11.94
CA LEU A 155 11.93 19.49 -13.16
C LEU A 155 11.44 18.05 -12.92
N LEU A 156 10.16 17.79 -13.15
CA LEU A 156 9.59 16.45 -13.09
C LEU A 156 9.40 15.89 -14.50
N CYS A 157 9.89 14.68 -14.73
CA CYS A 157 9.75 13.97 -15.99
C CYS A 157 8.32 13.47 -16.15
N TYR A 158 7.71 13.77 -17.29
CA TYR A 158 6.38 13.32 -17.64
C TYR A 158 6.36 12.63 -19.01
N ARG A 159 5.32 11.84 -19.24
CA ARG A 159 4.93 11.30 -20.55
C ARG A 159 3.42 11.47 -20.72
N VAL A 160 2.99 11.92 -21.89
CA VAL A 160 1.58 12.02 -22.29
C VAL A 160 1.31 11.16 -23.51
N VAL A 161 0.12 10.57 -23.56
CA VAL A 161 -0.48 9.96 -24.75
C VAL A 161 -1.91 10.52 -24.89
N LEU A 162 -2.23 11.06 -26.06
CA LEU A 162 -3.60 11.45 -26.41
C LEU A 162 -4.33 10.28 -27.07
N PRO A 163 -5.66 10.18 -26.93
CA PRO A 163 -6.46 9.20 -27.64
C PRO A 163 -6.46 9.45 -29.15
N ASP A 164 -6.88 8.46 -29.94
CA ASP A 164 -6.94 8.59 -31.40
C ASP A 164 -8.02 9.62 -31.79
N PRO A 165 -7.66 10.76 -32.41
CA PRO A 165 -8.62 11.79 -32.75
C PRO A 165 -9.58 11.40 -33.88
N GLU A 166 -9.25 10.38 -34.69
CA GLU A 166 -10.17 9.85 -35.70
C GLU A 166 -11.31 9.04 -35.07
N ILE A 167 -11.09 8.50 -33.86
CA ILE A 167 -12.07 7.71 -33.11
C ILE A 167 -12.82 8.58 -32.10
N HIS A 168 -12.10 9.42 -31.35
CA HIS A 168 -12.64 10.16 -30.19
C HIS A 168 -12.79 11.67 -30.43
N GLY A 169 -12.45 12.19 -31.61
CA GLY A 169 -12.44 13.63 -31.90
C GLY A 169 -11.17 14.34 -31.42
N ALA A 170 -11.02 15.62 -31.73
CA ALA A 170 -9.77 16.37 -31.57
C ALA A 170 -9.51 16.93 -30.15
N GLY A 171 -10.35 16.59 -29.17
CA GLY A 171 -10.30 17.13 -27.81
C GLY A 171 -11.06 18.45 -27.63
N PRO A 172 -10.96 19.11 -26.46
CA PRO A 172 -10.15 18.70 -25.29
C PRO A 172 -10.61 17.35 -24.71
N TYR A 173 -9.73 16.70 -23.96
CA TYR A 173 -9.95 15.37 -23.41
C TYR A 173 -9.88 15.40 -21.88
N ASP A 174 -10.70 14.57 -21.25
CA ASP A 174 -10.50 14.20 -19.85
C ASP A 174 -9.12 13.55 -19.68
N LEU A 175 -8.40 13.99 -18.67
CA LEU A 175 -7.04 13.57 -18.39
C LEU A 175 -6.99 12.66 -17.16
N LEU A 176 -6.42 11.47 -17.35
CA LEU A 176 -6.02 10.62 -16.23
C LEU A 176 -4.51 10.70 -15.99
N ILE A 177 -4.11 11.04 -14.75
CA ILE A 177 -2.70 11.15 -14.36
C ILE A 177 -2.29 10.03 -13.40
N THR A 178 -1.19 9.35 -13.73
CA THR A 178 -0.46 8.42 -12.86
C THR A 178 0.79 9.11 -12.29
N TYR A 179 0.79 9.46 -11.00
CA TYR A 179 1.92 10.12 -10.31
C TYR A 179 2.63 9.17 -9.34
N SER A 180 3.91 8.85 -9.59
CA SER A 180 4.59 7.78 -8.83
C SER A 180 6.12 7.86 -8.76
N GLY A 181 6.70 7.24 -7.73
CA GLY A 181 8.12 6.92 -7.59
C GLY A 181 8.60 5.74 -8.46
N TYR A 182 7.70 5.08 -9.22
CA TYR A 182 8.05 4.14 -10.29
C TYR A 182 8.59 4.89 -11.53
N GLN A 183 8.22 4.53 -12.77
CA GLN A 183 8.66 5.21 -14.00
C GLN A 183 7.50 5.59 -14.95
N PRO A 184 6.35 6.09 -14.46
CA PRO A 184 5.22 6.39 -15.35
C PRO A 184 5.54 7.54 -16.34
N GLY A 185 6.50 8.40 -16.02
CA GLY A 185 6.98 9.46 -16.92
C GLY A 185 7.90 8.97 -18.04
N LEU A 186 8.21 7.67 -18.11
CA LEU A 186 9.09 7.09 -19.12
C LEU A 186 8.36 6.06 -19.98
N LYS A 187 8.76 5.93 -21.23
CA LYS A 187 8.37 4.77 -22.05
C LYS A 187 9.21 3.56 -21.65
N THR A 188 8.57 2.53 -21.11
CA THR A 188 9.23 1.30 -20.64
C THR A 188 8.68 0.08 -21.39
N PRO A 189 9.41 -1.05 -21.43
CA PRO A 189 8.87 -2.32 -21.91
C PRO A 189 7.98 -3.02 -20.86
N ASP A 190 7.81 -2.44 -19.66
CA ASP A 190 7.01 -3.02 -18.58
C ASP A 190 5.52 -2.87 -18.91
N VAL A 191 4.86 -4.01 -19.10
CA VAL A 191 3.43 -4.05 -19.43
C VAL A 191 2.57 -3.37 -18.36
N HIS A 192 2.93 -3.49 -17.08
CA HIS A 192 2.13 -2.92 -15.99
C HIS A 192 2.18 -1.39 -15.98
N GLN A 193 3.32 -0.81 -16.33
CA GLN A 193 3.46 0.65 -16.40
C GLN A 193 2.81 1.25 -17.66
N ASN A 194 2.55 0.43 -18.68
CA ASN A 194 1.84 0.85 -19.88
C ASN A 194 0.33 0.60 -19.82
N GLN A 195 -0.16 -0.21 -18.86
CA GLN A 195 -1.59 -0.50 -18.70
C GLN A 195 -2.49 0.75 -18.61
N PRO A 196 -2.15 1.80 -17.82
CA PRO A 196 -2.94 3.03 -17.81
C PRO A 196 -3.05 3.65 -19.21
N PHE A 197 -1.92 3.78 -19.91
CA PHE A 197 -1.87 4.36 -21.25
C PHE A 197 -2.68 3.57 -22.27
N GLU A 198 -2.58 2.23 -22.26
CA GLU A 198 -3.30 1.38 -23.21
C GLU A 198 -4.81 1.37 -22.96
N LYS A 199 -5.24 1.27 -21.70
CA LYS A 199 -6.65 1.07 -21.37
C LYS A 199 -7.46 2.36 -21.39
N PHE A 200 -6.94 3.44 -20.79
CA PHE A 200 -7.69 4.68 -20.70
C PHE A 200 -7.67 5.46 -22.02
N SER A 201 -6.56 5.45 -22.79
CA SER A 201 -6.58 6.07 -24.12
C SER A 201 -7.56 5.39 -25.08
N ALA A 202 -7.75 4.07 -24.97
CA ALA A 202 -8.75 3.34 -25.74
C ALA A 202 -10.20 3.68 -25.34
N LEU A 203 -10.41 4.32 -24.18
CA LEU A 203 -11.69 4.84 -23.73
C LEU A 203 -11.88 6.34 -24.08
N GLY A 204 -10.88 6.99 -24.70
CA GLY A 204 -10.96 8.40 -25.09
C GLY A 204 -10.31 9.39 -24.11
N TYR A 205 -9.62 8.90 -23.07
CA TYR A 205 -8.89 9.77 -22.14
C TYR A 205 -7.52 10.17 -22.69
N ALA A 206 -7.10 11.40 -22.43
CA ALA A 206 -5.68 11.71 -22.38
C ALA A 206 -5.07 10.99 -21.16
N VAL A 207 -3.86 10.45 -21.29
CA VAL A 207 -3.18 9.77 -20.19
C VAL A 207 -1.80 10.36 -19.98
N ALA A 208 -1.53 10.83 -18.76
CA ALA A 208 -0.23 11.31 -18.35
C ALA A 208 0.38 10.42 -17.26
N GLY A 209 1.67 10.17 -17.36
CA GLY A 209 2.47 9.58 -16.29
C GLY A 209 3.54 10.56 -15.84
N VAL A 210 3.74 10.70 -14.52
CA VAL A 210 4.70 11.65 -13.95
C VAL A 210 5.56 10.99 -12.89
N ASN A 211 6.87 11.12 -13.06
CA ASN A 211 7.84 10.68 -12.07
C ASN A 211 7.91 11.64 -10.88
N MET A 212 7.76 11.11 -9.66
CA MET A 212 7.99 11.87 -8.43
C MET A 212 9.42 12.42 -8.38
N ARG A 213 9.62 13.55 -7.67
CA ARG A 213 10.96 14.04 -7.37
C ARG A 213 11.82 12.94 -6.75
N GLY A 214 13.12 12.96 -7.04
CA GLY A 214 14.00 11.91 -6.53
C GLY A 214 13.93 10.56 -7.27
N SER A 215 13.04 10.41 -8.26
CA SER A 215 12.83 9.14 -8.99
C SER A 215 12.98 9.29 -10.51
N GLY A 216 13.34 8.20 -11.18
CA GLY A 216 13.45 8.17 -12.65
C GLY A 216 14.35 9.27 -13.19
N CYS A 217 13.83 10.04 -14.15
CA CYS A 217 14.51 11.20 -14.74
C CYS A 217 14.08 12.54 -14.12
N SER A 218 13.20 12.56 -13.12
CA SER A 218 12.83 13.78 -12.39
C SER A 218 13.96 14.27 -11.50
N GLY A 219 14.13 15.57 -11.36
CA GLY A 219 15.09 16.19 -10.44
C GLY A 219 14.77 15.96 -8.97
N GLY A 220 15.55 16.60 -8.10
CA GLY A 220 15.34 16.56 -6.65
C GLY A 220 15.78 15.25 -5.99
N ALA A 221 15.41 15.11 -4.72
CA ALA A 221 15.69 13.94 -3.90
C ALA A 221 14.39 13.34 -3.35
N PHE A 222 14.42 12.03 -3.12
CA PHE A 222 13.31 11.24 -2.63
C PHE A 222 13.38 11.09 -1.10
N ASP A 223 12.27 11.35 -0.42
CA ASP A 223 11.95 10.87 0.93
C ASP A 223 10.55 10.25 0.89
N LEU A 224 10.36 9.16 1.64
CA LEU A 224 9.14 8.35 1.59
C LEU A 224 7.94 9.20 2.04
N MET A 225 7.07 9.52 1.07
CA MET A 225 5.83 10.26 1.27
C MET A 225 6.02 11.55 2.07
N GLU A 226 7.12 12.27 1.87
CA GLU A 226 7.29 13.59 2.50
C GLU A 226 6.28 14.61 1.92
N PRO A 227 5.84 15.61 2.71
CA PRO A 227 4.88 16.62 2.27
C PRO A 227 5.21 17.31 0.95
N LEU A 228 6.49 17.55 0.67
CA LEU A 228 6.94 18.17 -0.58
C LEU A 228 6.51 17.36 -1.82
N THR A 229 6.46 16.03 -1.73
CA THR A 229 5.99 15.20 -2.84
C THR A 229 4.49 15.33 -3.09
N TRP A 230 3.70 15.71 -2.09
CA TRP A 230 2.26 15.92 -2.25
C TRP A 230 2.01 17.27 -2.94
N LEU A 231 2.80 18.27 -2.56
CA LEU A 231 2.78 19.62 -3.13
C LEU A 231 3.29 19.65 -4.57
N ASP A 232 4.25 18.79 -4.92
CA ASP A 232 4.60 18.55 -6.31
C ASP A 232 3.39 18.04 -7.11
N GLY A 233 2.62 17.11 -6.55
CA GLY A 233 1.41 16.59 -7.20
C GLY A 233 0.34 17.66 -7.39
N TYR A 234 0.20 18.61 -6.46
CA TYR A 234 -0.62 19.81 -6.67
C TYR A 234 -0.16 20.57 -7.91
N ASP A 235 1.15 20.86 -8.00
CA ASP A 235 1.70 21.62 -9.13
C ASP A 235 1.56 20.86 -10.46
N VAL A 236 1.64 19.52 -10.42
CA VAL A 236 1.40 18.65 -11.57
C VAL A 236 -0.03 18.82 -12.10
N ILE A 237 -1.03 18.74 -11.21
CA ILE A 237 -2.45 18.87 -11.60
C ILE A 237 -2.70 20.23 -12.24
N GLU A 238 -2.31 21.32 -11.57
CA GLU A 238 -2.57 22.67 -12.07
C GLU A 238 -1.81 22.97 -13.37
N THR A 239 -0.63 22.35 -13.58
CA THR A 239 0.11 22.49 -14.84
C THR A 239 -0.59 21.77 -15.98
N PHE A 240 -1.10 20.56 -15.74
CA PHE A 240 -1.82 19.79 -16.76
C PHE A 240 -3.19 20.39 -17.09
N ALA A 241 -3.97 20.79 -16.08
CA ALA A 241 -5.26 21.47 -16.26
C ALA A 241 -5.14 22.78 -17.07
N ALA A 242 -3.96 23.41 -17.05
CA ALA A 242 -3.70 24.63 -17.83
C ALA A 242 -3.42 24.37 -19.33
N GLN A 243 -3.38 23.11 -19.79
CA GLN A 243 -3.12 22.77 -21.18
C GLN A 243 -4.40 22.85 -22.03
N PRO A 244 -4.33 23.36 -23.28
CA PRO A 244 -5.53 23.57 -24.11
C PRO A 244 -6.20 22.28 -24.61
N TRP A 245 -5.59 21.12 -24.36
CA TRP A 245 -6.08 19.81 -24.76
C TRP A 245 -6.67 19.01 -23.59
N VAL A 246 -6.73 19.61 -22.39
CA VAL A 246 -7.31 19.02 -21.18
C VAL A 246 -8.66 19.67 -20.89
N ASP A 247 -9.65 18.85 -20.53
CA ASP A 247 -10.95 19.30 -20.01
C ASP A 247 -10.96 19.08 -18.48
N ASP A 248 -11.35 17.88 -18.02
CA ASP A 248 -11.31 17.49 -16.62
C ASP A 248 -10.03 16.70 -16.26
N VAL A 249 -9.64 16.69 -14.98
CA VAL A 249 -8.46 16.00 -14.47
C VAL A 249 -8.81 15.03 -13.35
N ALA A 250 -8.42 13.77 -13.54
CA ALA A 250 -8.46 12.75 -12.51
C ALA A 250 -7.08 12.15 -12.24
N LEU A 251 -6.90 11.66 -11.02
CA LEU A 251 -5.81 10.73 -10.70
C LEU A 251 -6.31 9.29 -10.76
N GLY A 252 -5.47 8.37 -11.24
CA GLY A 252 -5.79 6.96 -11.30
C GLY A 252 -4.56 6.07 -11.34
N ASP A 253 -4.79 4.76 -11.13
CA ASP A 253 -3.85 3.63 -10.97
C ASP A 253 -3.84 3.10 -9.52
N GLN A 254 -3.10 2.02 -9.28
CA GLN A 254 -3.04 1.27 -8.03
C GLN A 254 -1.64 1.26 -7.42
N SER A 255 -1.47 0.76 -6.18
CA SER A 255 -0.18 0.72 -5.49
C SER A 255 0.29 2.11 -5.08
N TRP A 256 1.58 2.39 -5.26
CA TRP A 256 2.16 3.72 -5.10
C TRP A 256 1.37 4.83 -5.83
N PRO A 257 1.08 4.77 -7.13
CA PRO A 257 0.25 5.81 -7.76
C PRO A 257 -1.20 5.79 -7.29
N GLY A 258 -1.71 4.71 -6.68
CA GLY A 258 -3.00 4.71 -5.98
C GLY A 258 -2.91 5.47 -4.65
N LEU A 259 -1.82 5.24 -3.91
CA LEU A 259 -1.54 5.88 -2.62
C LEU A 259 -1.37 7.38 -2.77
N THR A 260 -0.54 7.85 -3.71
CA THR A 260 -0.19 9.27 -3.86
C THR A 260 -1.40 10.15 -4.11
N GLN A 261 -2.45 9.63 -4.74
CA GLN A 261 -3.67 10.39 -5.02
C GLN A 261 -4.32 10.90 -3.73
N LEU A 262 -4.32 10.11 -2.65
CA LEU A 262 -4.87 10.52 -1.36
C LEU A 262 -4.12 11.73 -0.79
N TYR A 263 -2.80 11.75 -0.95
CA TYR A 263 -1.95 12.82 -0.44
C TYR A 263 -2.06 14.08 -1.29
N VAL A 264 -2.08 13.92 -2.61
CA VAL A 264 -2.25 15.04 -3.55
C VAL A 264 -3.64 15.65 -3.38
N ALA A 265 -4.71 14.86 -3.36
CA ALA A 265 -6.07 15.36 -3.17
C ALA A 265 -6.26 16.06 -1.81
N ALA A 266 -5.53 15.64 -0.76
CA ALA A 266 -5.55 16.31 0.54
C ALA A 266 -4.90 17.71 0.52
N THR A 267 -4.16 18.06 -0.53
CA THR A 267 -3.67 19.43 -0.79
C THR A 267 -4.70 20.31 -1.50
N GLN A 268 -5.86 19.74 -1.87
CA GLN A 268 -6.98 20.41 -2.54
C GLN A 268 -6.61 21.22 -3.79
N PRO A 269 -6.01 20.60 -4.83
CA PRO A 269 -5.81 21.26 -6.13
C PRO A 269 -7.16 21.71 -6.70
N PRO A 270 -7.35 23.00 -7.04
CA PRO A 270 -8.61 23.51 -7.57
C PRO A 270 -9.07 22.86 -8.87
N SER A 271 -8.14 22.34 -9.68
CA SER A 271 -8.45 21.68 -10.95
C SER A 271 -8.39 20.15 -10.88
N LEU A 272 -8.61 19.55 -9.71
CA LEU A 272 -8.76 18.10 -9.57
C LEU A 272 -10.24 17.74 -9.44
N ASP A 273 -10.74 16.88 -10.32
CA ASP A 273 -12.16 16.55 -10.40
C ASP A 273 -12.48 15.20 -9.73
N ALA A 274 -11.57 14.22 -9.83
CA ALA A 274 -11.78 12.92 -9.18
C ALA A 274 -10.47 12.16 -8.87
N ILE A 275 -10.54 11.19 -7.95
CA ILE A 275 -9.47 10.21 -7.72
C ILE A 275 -9.98 8.76 -7.73
N VAL A 276 -9.20 7.86 -8.33
CA VAL A 276 -9.45 6.42 -8.36
C VAL A 276 -8.28 5.69 -7.71
N ALA A 277 -8.35 5.58 -6.39
CA ALA A 277 -7.25 5.16 -5.54
C ALA A 277 -7.27 3.64 -5.30
N GLY A 278 -6.46 2.90 -6.07
CA GLY A 278 -6.34 1.45 -5.97
C GLY A 278 -5.23 0.96 -5.04
N SER A 279 -5.50 -0.06 -4.22
CA SER A 279 -4.49 -0.76 -3.40
C SER A 279 -3.62 0.22 -2.59
N VAL A 280 -4.29 1.03 -1.78
CA VAL A 280 -3.70 2.13 -0.99
C VAL A 280 -3.14 1.65 0.35
N VAL A 281 -2.49 2.54 1.09
CA VAL A 281 -1.98 2.33 2.46
C VAL A 281 -2.53 3.46 3.34
N GLY A 282 -3.11 3.12 4.50
CA GLY A 282 -3.62 4.11 5.45
C GLY A 282 -2.53 4.58 6.41
N ASP A 283 -1.90 3.63 7.08
CA ASP A 283 -0.82 3.84 8.03
C ASP A 283 0.33 2.88 7.74
N PHE A 284 1.43 3.40 7.21
CA PHE A 284 2.62 2.63 6.88
C PHE A 284 3.14 1.76 8.02
N TYR A 285 3.03 2.22 9.28
CA TYR A 285 3.48 1.43 10.42
C TYR A 285 2.65 0.16 10.57
N ARG A 286 1.33 0.29 10.67
CA ARG A 286 0.42 -0.85 10.94
C ARG A 286 0.12 -1.71 9.71
N ASP A 287 0.11 -1.10 8.54
CA ASP A 287 -0.35 -1.75 7.31
C ASP A 287 0.80 -2.46 6.58
N VAL A 288 2.02 -1.91 6.66
CA VAL A 288 3.16 -2.35 5.83
C VAL A 288 4.36 -2.81 6.66
N PHE A 289 4.93 -1.93 7.49
CA PHE A 289 6.27 -2.14 8.04
C PHE A 289 6.30 -2.91 9.37
N TYR A 290 5.31 -2.70 10.23
CA TYR A 290 5.20 -3.30 11.55
C TYR A 290 3.78 -3.78 11.89
N PRO A 291 3.13 -4.65 11.07
CA PRO A 291 1.86 -5.25 11.45
C PRO A 291 1.92 -5.87 12.85
N GLY A 292 1.05 -5.44 13.76
CA GLY A 292 1.05 -5.91 15.15
C GLY A 292 2.28 -5.51 15.98
N GLY A 293 3.10 -4.57 15.51
CA GLY A 293 4.40 -4.23 16.12
C GLY A 293 5.54 -5.19 15.74
N ILE A 294 5.32 -6.09 14.78
CA ILE A 294 6.32 -7.08 14.34
C ILE A 294 6.93 -6.63 13.01
N PRO A 295 8.27 -6.50 12.89
CA PRO A 295 8.90 -6.04 11.64
C PRO A 295 8.57 -6.96 10.45
N ASN A 296 8.00 -6.41 9.38
CA ASN A 296 7.72 -7.11 8.13
C ASN A 296 8.97 -7.12 7.23
N THR A 297 9.70 -8.23 7.24
CA THR A 297 10.88 -8.46 6.40
C THR A 297 10.57 -8.91 4.98
N GLY A 298 9.30 -9.20 4.68
CA GLY A 298 8.84 -9.50 3.34
C GLY A 298 8.74 -8.22 2.50
N PHE A 299 7.54 -7.89 2.04
CA PHE A 299 7.32 -6.64 1.29
C PHE A 299 7.85 -5.41 2.03
N GLY A 300 7.65 -5.35 3.36
CA GLY A 300 8.05 -4.22 4.20
C GLY A 300 9.55 -3.88 4.21
N LEU A 301 10.46 -4.78 3.81
CA LEU A 301 11.88 -4.46 3.63
C LEU A 301 12.38 -4.64 2.19
N LEU A 302 11.81 -5.57 1.43
CA LEU A 302 12.22 -5.80 0.04
C LEU A 302 11.84 -4.63 -0.87
N TRP A 303 10.66 -4.04 -0.68
CA TRP A 303 10.21 -2.90 -1.49
C TRP A 303 11.04 -1.63 -1.19
N PRO A 304 11.27 -1.22 0.08
CA PRO A 304 12.17 -0.12 0.39
C PRO A 304 13.58 -0.31 -0.19
N GLY A 305 14.15 -1.52 -0.03
CA GLY A 305 15.50 -1.81 -0.56
C GLY A 305 15.55 -1.76 -2.08
N GLY A 306 14.49 -2.21 -2.76
CA GLY A 306 14.32 -2.03 -4.20
C GLY A 306 14.31 -0.55 -4.59
N ARG A 307 13.64 0.30 -3.82
CA ARG A 307 13.60 1.76 -4.08
C ARG A 307 14.92 2.46 -3.88
N ASP A 308 15.62 2.16 -2.80
CA ASP A 308 16.93 2.75 -2.53
C ASP A 308 17.90 2.45 -3.69
N ILE A 309 17.79 1.27 -4.30
CA ILE A 309 18.60 0.86 -5.45
C ILE A 309 18.12 1.48 -6.77
N GLU A 310 16.80 1.48 -7.01
CA GLU A 310 16.21 1.97 -8.25
C GLU A 310 16.23 3.49 -8.39
N ASN A 311 16.17 4.23 -7.28
CA ASN A 311 16.20 5.68 -7.28
C ASN A 311 17.62 6.26 -7.05
N ALA A 312 18.63 5.43 -6.82
CA ALA A 312 20.03 5.88 -6.70
C ALA A 312 20.63 6.32 -8.05
N TRP A 313 21.78 7.00 -8.00
CA TRP A 313 22.62 7.27 -9.17
C TRP A 313 24.03 6.67 -9.03
N PRO A 314 24.50 5.80 -9.94
CA PRO A 314 23.76 5.22 -11.07
C PRO A 314 22.60 4.34 -10.58
N THR A 315 21.55 4.24 -11.39
CA THR A 315 20.35 3.45 -11.06
C THR A 315 20.43 2.05 -11.68
N LYS A 316 19.65 1.08 -11.18
CA LYS A 316 19.39 -0.19 -11.89
C LYS A 316 18.39 -0.08 -13.04
N ARG A 317 17.67 1.04 -13.16
CA ARG A 317 16.68 1.28 -14.22
C ARG A 317 17.40 1.58 -15.54
N LYS A 318 17.31 0.64 -16.49
CA LYS A 318 18.05 0.71 -17.76
C LYS A 318 17.60 1.89 -18.62
N GLU A 319 16.31 2.21 -18.58
CA GLU A 319 15.68 3.29 -19.32
C GLU A 319 16.22 4.65 -18.88
N VAL A 320 16.40 4.85 -17.57
CA VAL A 320 17.01 6.07 -17.01
C VAL A 320 18.48 6.17 -17.41
N ASN A 321 19.24 5.08 -17.26
CA ASN A 321 20.65 5.06 -17.64
C ASN A 321 20.85 5.33 -19.15
N ALA A 322 19.92 4.84 -19.98
CA ALA A 322 19.94 5.12 -21.41
C ALA A 322 19.61 6.59 -21.68
N LEU A 323 18.54 7.13 -21.09
CA LEU A 323 18.09 8.52 -21.31
C LEU A 323 19.17 9.53 -20.93
N VAL A 324 19.82 9.35 -19.77
CA VAL A 324 20.90 10.24 -19.29
C VAL A 324 22.07 10.36 -20.27
N GLN A 325 22.30 9.38 -21.15
CA GLN A 325 23.40 9.45 -22.13
C GLN A 325 23.13 10.44 -23.27
N HIS A 326 21.87 10.81 -23.52
CA HIS A 326 21.48 11.63 -24.66
C HIS A 326 20.54 12.79 -24.30
N ASP A 327 20.03 12.83 -23.07
CA ASP A 327 19.24 13.92 -22.53
C ASP A 327 20.02 14.64 -21.41
N PRO A 328 20.55 15.85 -21.68
CA PRO A 328 21.26 16.65 -20.69
C PRO A 328 20.39 17.01 -19.48
N ILE A 329 19.08 17.19 -19.63
CA ILE A 329 18.18 17.50 -18.50
C ILE A 329 18.07 16.28 -17.60
N ALA A 330 17.87 15.08 -18.18
CA ALA A 330 17.84 13.84 -17.42
C ALA A 330 19.13 13.64 -16.60
N ALA A 331 20.28 13.97 -17.19
CA ALA A 331 21.59 13.89 -16.56
C ALA A 331 21.72 14.88 -15.39
N LEU A 332 21.37 16.15 -15.60
CA LEU A 332 21.43 17.18 -14.56
C LEU A 332 20.45 16.91 -13.41
N ASN A 333 19.28 16.34 -13.71
CA ASN A 333 18.30 15.93 -12.71
C ASN A 333 18.82 14.86 -11.72
N GLN A 334 19.94 14.19 -12.01
CA GLN A 334 20.54 13.24 -11.08
C GLN A 334 21.38 13.90 -9.96
N ALA A 335 21.61 15.23 -10.01
CA ALA A 335 22.55 15.91 -9.12
C ALA A 335 22.21 15.86 -7.62
N LEU A 336 20.93 15.67 -7.26
CA LEU A 336 20.50 15.54 -5.86
C LEU A 336 20.26 14.09 -5.42
N ARG A 337 20.60 13.09 -6.24
CA ARG A 337 20.34 11.67 -5.91
C ARG A 337 21.13 11.14 -4.73
N GLY A 338 22.26 11.75 -4.41
CA GLY A 338 23.02 11.43 -3.20
C GLY A 338 22.33 11.91 -1.91
N GLN A 339 21.31 12.78 -2.02
CA GLN A 339 20.49 13.29 -0.92
C GLN A 339 19.16 12.54 -0.75
N ASN A 340 18.94 11.46 -1.51
CA ASN A 340 17.80 10.56 -1.26
C ASN A 340 17.91 9.96 0.14
N VAL A 341 16.80 9.94 0.86
CA VAL A 341 16.73 9.30 2.19
C VAL A 341 16.74 7.78 2.00
N ASN A 342 17.59 7.08 2.76
CA ASN A 342 17.63 5.63 2.73
C ASN A 342 16.38 5.05 3.41
N THR A 343 15.51 4.44 2.61
CA THR A 343 14.20 3.99 3.08
C THR A 343 14.32 2.80 4.02
N VAL A 344 15.26 1.87 3.75
CA VAL A 344 15.49 0.70 4.63
C VAL A 344 16.00 1.11 6.02
N GLU A 345 16.97 2.02 6.07
CA GLU A 345 17.50 2.57 7.31
C GLU A 345 16.43 3.36 8.06
N THR A 346 15.60 4.11 7.34
CA THR A 346 14.48 4.85 7.91
C THR A 346 13.47 3.92 8.56
N VAL A 347 13.06 2.84 7.89
CA VAL A 347 12.18 1.82 8.48
C VAL A 347 12.81 1.27 9.77
N ARG A 348 14.07 0.83 9.71
CA ARG A 348 14.78 0.22 10.86
C ARG A 348 14.97 1.16 12.04
N SER A 349 15.20 2.45 11.79
CA SER A 349 15.41 3.47 12.82
C SER A 349 14.11 3.97 13.47
N HIS A 350 12.95 3.63 12.91
CA HIS A 350 11.64 4.00 13.45
C HIS A 350 10.78 2.76 13.81
N PRO A 351 11.20 1.93 14.78
CA PRO A 351 10.49 0.69 15.14
C PRO A 351 9.18 0.89 15.92
N PHE A 352 8.84 2.13 16.26
CA PHE A 352 7.63 2.50 17.00
C PHE A 352 6.79 3.51 16.23
N HIS A 353 5.49 3.51 16.47
CA HIS A 353 4.52 4.42 15.85
C HIS A 353 4.59 5.84 16.44
N GLY A 354 5.64 6.58 16.09
CA GLY A 354 5.85 7.97 16.49
C GLY A 354 5.55 9.00 15.39
N ASP A 355 6.01 10.23 15.60
CA ASP A 355 5.76 11.40 14.74
C ASP A 355 6.17 11.18 13.27
N TYR A 356 7.24 10.42 13.03
CA TYR A 356 7.70 10.09 11.67
C TYR A 356 6.61 9.40 10.85
N TRP A 357 5.96 8.36 11.41
CA TRP A 357 4.90 7.61 10.73
C TRP A 357 3.60 8.39 10.68
N GLN A 358 3.22 9.04 11.79
CA GLN A 358 1.98 9.81 11.88
C GLN A 358 1.95 10.98 10.88
N SER A 359 3.06 11.72 10.75
CA SER A 359 3.17 12.82 9.79
C SER A 359 3.09 12.41 8.32
N ARG A 360 3.14 11.10 8.03
CA ARG A 360 3.10 10.50 6.69
C ARG A 360 1.94 9.51 6.53
N SER A 361 0.96 9.53 7.44
CA SER A 361 -0.19 8.63 7.35
C SER A 361 -1.32 9.27 6.54
N ALA A 362 -1.88 8.50 5.61
CA ALA A 362 -3.10 8.91 4.90
C ALA A 362 -4.30 9.01 5.85
N GLU A 363 -4.31 8.29 6.97
CA GLU A 363 -5.38 8.39 7.98
C GLU A 363 -5.54 9.81 8.55
N GLU A 364 -4.47 10.62 8.55
CA GLU A 364 -4.45 12.01 9.02
C GLU A 364 -4.80 13.03 7.92
N LEU A 365 -4.89 12.57 6.66
CA LEU A 365 -5.00 13.43 5.48
C LEU A 365 -6.35 13.30 4.77
N VAL A 366 -6.93 12.10 4.72
CA VAL A 366 -8.17 11.84 3.96
C VAL A 366 -9.37 12.70 4.41
N GLY A 367 -9.36 13.18 5.65
CA GLY A 367 -10.34 14.13 6.17
C GLY A 367 -10.32 15.51 5.50
N ARG A 368 -9.34 15.79 4.63
CA ARG A 368 -9.21 17.03 3.84
C ARG A 368 -9.66 16.86 2.39
N ILE A 369 -9.88 15.63 1.92
CA ILE A 369 -10.21 15.36 0.53
C ILE A 369 -11.67 15.73 0.26
N THR A 370 -11.90 16.58 -0.73
CA THR A 370 -13.24 17.08 -1.11
C THR A 370 -13.73 16.54 -2.44
N VAL A 371 -12.83 16.04 -3.29
CA VAL A 371 -13.17 15.52 -4.62
C VAL A 371 -13.77 14.10 -4.53
N PRO A 372 -14.68 13.74 -5.45
CA PRO A 372 -15.12 12.36 -5.64
C PRO A 372 -13.98 11.36 -5.57
N THR A 373 -14.16 10.30 -4.79
CA THR A 373 -13.13 9.28 -4.54
C THR A 373 -13.68 7.86 -4.71
N LEU A 374 -13.09 7.09 -5.62
CA LEU A 374 -13.26 5.63 -5.66
C LEU A 374 -12.06 4.96 -4.99
N GLN A 375 -12.28 4.33 -3.85
CA GLN A 375 -11.26 3.56 -3.15
C GLN A 375 -11.41 2.07 -3.48
N ILE A 376 -10.32 1.40 -3.86
CA ILE A 376 -10.32 -0.03 -4.17
C ILE A 376 -9.35 -0.77 -3.24
N VAL A 377 -9.82 -1.82 -2.57
CA VAL A 377 -9.04 -2.62 -1.62
C VAL A 377 -9.13 -4.11 -1.98
N SER A 378 -7.99 -4.79 -1.96
CA SER A 378 -7.88 -6.25 -2.09
C SER A 378 -7.61 -6.88 -0.72
N TRP A 379 -8.49 -7.77 -0.24
CA TRP A 379 -8.47 -8.24 1.15
C TRP A 379 -7.22 -9.03 1.54
N GLN A 380 -6.70 -9.85 0.62
CA GLN A 380 -5.52 -10.70 0.82
C GLN A 380 -4.24 -10.09 0.23
N ASP A 381 -4.26 -8.81 -0.09
CA ASP A 381 -3.09 -8.10 -0.60
C ASP A 381 -2.02 -7.99 0.48
N ALA A 382 -0.94 -8.75 0.34
CA ALA A 382 0.16 -8.74 1.29
C ALA A 382 1.14 -7.56 1.14
N GLN A 383 0.91 -6.64 0.19
CA GLN A 383 1.65 -5.37 0.08
C GLN A 383 0.98 -4.25 0.88
N CYS A 384 -0.36 -4.22 0.87
CA CYS A 384 -1.15 -3.10 1.38
C CYS A 384 -2.13 -3.50 2.51
N GLY A 385 -2.52 -4.77 2.55
CA GLY A 385 -3.51 -5.33 3.48
C GLY A 385 -4.94 -4.87 3.21
N GLY A 386 -5.89 -5.44 3.98
CA GLY A 386 -7.28 -4.99 3.99
C GLY A 386 -7.56 -3.76 4.87
N ARG A 387 -6.62 -3.39 5.76
CA ARG A 387 -6.75 -2.29 6.74
C ARG A 387 -7.13 -0.94 6.13
N PRO A 388 -6.60 -0.55 4.95
CA PRO A 388 -6.89 0.74 4.36
C PRO A 388 -8.37 0.96 4.02
N ALA A 389 -9.20 -0.10 3.97
CA ALA A 389 -10.65 0.03 3.84
C ALA A 389 -11.28 0.90 4.95
N ALA A 390 -10.63 0.99 6.12
CA ALA A 390 -11.09 1.86 7.22
C ALA A 390 -10.92 3.37 6.93
N LEU A 391 -10.12 3.76 5.92
CA LEU A 391 -10.03 5.16 5.48
C LEU A 391 -11.38 5.70 5.04
N PHE A 392 -12.24 4.84 4.47
CA PHE A 392 -13.59 5.19 4.02
C PHE A 392 -14.40 5.95 5.08
N GLU A 393 -14.24 5.60 6.36
CA GLU A 393 -14.99 6.20 7.46
C GLU A 393 -14.39 7.54 7.95
N ARG A 394 -13.19 7.91 7.47
CA ARG A 394 -12.46 9.13 7.84
C ARG A 394 -12.63 10.28 6.84
N PHE A 395 -13.15 10.02 5.64
CA PHE A 395 -13.48 11.08 4.69
C PHE A 395 -14.58 11.99 5.23
N PRO A 396 -14.63 13.27 4.82
CA PRO A 396 -15.76 14.14 5.13
C PRO A 396 -17.07 13.52 4.65
N LYS A 397 -18.14 13.68 5.44
CA LYS A 397 -19.47 13.16 5.06
C LYS A 397 -20.01 13.78 3.76
N SER A 398 -19.55 14.98 3.42
CA SER A 398 -19.89 15.69 2.19
C SER A 398 -19.12 15.22 0.96
N THR A 399 -18.03 14.46 1.14
CA THR A 399 -17.22 13.97 0.03
C THR A 399 -17.89 12.73 -0.57
N PRO A 400 -18.16 12.68 -1.88
CA PRO A 400 -18.64 11.49 -2.55
C PRO A 400 -17.54 10.43 -2.53
N VAL A 401 -17.68 9.40 -1.69
CA VAL A 401 -16.71 8.30 -1.61
C VAL A 401 -17.41 6.97 -1.81
N ARG A 402 -16.87 6.13 -2.68
CA ARG A 402 -17.27 4.73 -2.86
C ARG A 402 -16.08 3.83 -2.54
N LEU A 403 -16.33 2.76 -1.79
CA LEU A 403 -15.36 1.71 -1.48
C LEU A 403 -15.73 0.43 -2.22
N VAL A 404 -14.83 -0.07 -3.05
CA VAL A 404 -14.92 -1.39 -3.68
C VAL A 404 -13.89 -2.31 -3.04
N GLY A 405 -14.37 -3.38 -2.42
CA GLY A 405 -13.53 -4.38 -1.79
C GLY A 405 -13.64 -5.73 -2.49
N VAL A 406 -12.52 -6.40 -2.73
CA VAL A 406 -12.46 -7.67 -3.47
C VAL A 406 -11.44 -8.62 -2.86
N ASN A 407 -11.65 -9.94 -2.94
CA ASN A 407 -10.61 -10.90 -2.54
C ASN A 407 -9.45 -10.92 -3.57
N GLY A 408 -8.30 -11.41 -3.14
CA GLY A 408 -7.13 -11.55 -4.00
C GLY A 408 -6.05 -10.52 -3.76
N PHE A 409 -5.37 -10.13 -4.83
CA PHE A 409 -4.11 -9.37 -4.79
C PHE A 409 -4.12 -8.20 -5.78
N HIS A 410 -3.99 -6.97 -5.31
CA HIS A 410 -3.69 -5.84 -6.20
C HIS A 410 -4.63 -5.75 -7.43
N GLN A 411 -5.93 -5.91 -7.20
CA GLN A 411 -6.94 -5.86 -8.26
C GLN A 411 -7.21 -4.41 -8.67
N TYR A 412 -7.21 -4.15 -9.98
CA TYR A 412 -7.56 -2.84 -10.55
C TYR A 412 -7.93 -2.95 -12.03
N TRP A 413 -7.14 -3.67 -12.81
CA TRP A 413 -7.18 -3.64 -14.27
C TRP A 413 -8.07 -4.69 -14.93
N SER A 414 -8.91 -5.42 -14.21
CA SER A 414 -9.69 -6.52 -14.79
C SER A 414 -11.01 -6.79 -14.09
N GLY A 415 -11.93 -7.40 -14.83
CA GLY A 415 -13.21 -7.89 -14.31
C GLY A 415 -14.07 -6.78 -13.73
N ALA A 416 -14.85 -7.13 -12.71
CA ALA A 416 -15.82 -6.23 -12.09
C ALA A 416 -15.20 -4.97 -11.45
N VAL A 417 -13.93 -5.03 -11.02
CA VAL A 417 -13.24 -3.83 -10.49
C VAL A 417 -13.05 -2.79 -11.60
N TRP A 418 -12.66 -3.22 -12.79
CA TRP A 418 -12.50 -2.34 -13.94
C TRP A 418 -13.83 -1.68 -14.34
N GLU A 419 -14.93 -2.42 -14.25
CA GLU A 419 -16.28 -1.90 -14.53
C GLU A 419 -16.67 -0.78 -13.55
N GLU A 420 -16.37 -0.94 -12.25
CA GLU A 420 -16.62 0.12 -11.25
C GLU A 420 -15.78 1.38 -11.51
N ILE A 421 -14.53 1.22 -11.98
CA ILE A 421 -13.65 2.35 -12.33
C ILE A 421 -14.21 3.12 -13.52
N VAL A 422 -14.58 2.41 -14.59
CA VAL A 422 -15.11 3.03 -15.80
C VAL A 422 -16.43 3.73 -15.51
N GLU A 423 -17.35 3.11 -14.75
CA GLU A 423 -18.60 3.77 -14.35
C GLU A 423 -18.33 5.02 -13.49
N PHE A 424 -17.39 4.95 -12.54
CA PHE A 424 -17.07 6.09 -11.68
C PHE A 424 -16.51 7.28 -12.46
N LEU A 425 -15.54 7.05 -13.35
CA LEU A 425 -14.95 8.12 -14.17
C LEU A 425 -15.97 8.70 -15.15
N ASP A 426 -16.78 7.85 -15.79
CA ASP A 426 -17.88 8.28 -16.65
C ASP A 426 -18.88 9.17 -15.89
N VAL A 427 -19.11 8.95 -14.59
CA VAL A 427 -20.05 9.76 -13.79
C VAL A 427 -19.48 11.11 -13.37
N TYR A 428 -18.21 11.17 -12.96
CA TYR A 428 -17.64 12.34 -12.29
C TYR A 428 -16.71 13.20 -13.16
N LEU A 429 -16.44 12.78 -14.39
CA LEU A 429 -15.78 13.60 -15.42
C LEU A 429 -16.76 14.00 -16.53
N ASP A 430 -18.06 13.94 -16.23
CA ASP A 430 -19.15 14.26 -17.14
C ASP A 430 -20.13 15.17 -16.40
N ASP A 431 -19.66 16.38 -16.09
CA ASP A 431 -20.35 17.36 -15.24
C ASP A 431 -21.64 17.93 -15.87
N GLU A 432 -21.92 17.60 -17.14
CA GLU A 432 -23.13 18.02 -17.84
C GLU A 432 -24.40 17.25 -17.41
N HIS A 433 -24.25 16.18 -16.61
CA HIS A 433 -25.32 15.24 -16.27
C HIS A 433 -25.56 15.06 -14.76
N PRO A 434 -26.08 16.07 -14.03
CA PRO A 434 -26.31 15.98 -12.58
C PRO A 434 -27.28 14.86 -12.17
N GLU A 435 -28.19 14.44 -13.05
CA GLU A 435 -29.06 13.28 -12.84
C GLU A 435 -28.31 11.95 -12.83
N LYS A 436 -27.20 11.85 -13.58
CA LYS A 436 -26.30 10.69 -13.62
C LYS A 436 -25.56 10.56 -12.28
N ILE A 437 -25.03 11.68 -11.78
CA ILE A 437 -24.41 11.79 -10.45
C ILE A 437 -25.42 11.42 -9.37
N ALA A 438 -26.61 12.06 -9.35
CA ALA A 438 -27.64 11.78 -8.34
C ALA A 438 -28.07 10.30 -8.33
N ARG A 439 -28.19 9.67 -9.51
CA ARG A 439 -28.48 8.24 -9.62
C ARG A 439 -27.33 7.39 -9.07
N TYR A 440 -26.09 7.73 -9.38
CA TYR A 440 -24.92 7.00 -8.89
C TYR A 440 -24.76 7.13 -7.37
N GLU A 441 -24.92 8.33 -6.83
CA GLU A 441 -24.84 8.62 -5.39
C GLU A 441 -26.01 8.05 -4.58
N SER A 442 -27.13 7.72 -5.22
CA SER A 442 -28.24 7.00 -4.57
C SER A 442 -27.92 5.54 -4.25
N LYS A 443 -26.87 4.97 -4.87
CA LYS A 443 -26.43 3.59 -4.62
C LYS A 443 -25.70 3.49 -3.28
N ASP A 444 -25.69 2.28 -2.72
CA ASP A 444 -24.82 1.93 -1.61
C ASP A 444 -23.35 2.25 -1.93
N ARG A 445 -22.65 2.81 -0.94
CA ARG A 445 -21.28 3.33 -1.09
C ARG A 445 -20.20 2.27 -0.86
N PHE A 446 -20.49 1.22 -0.12
CA PHE A 446 -19.62 0.06 0.01
C PHE A 446 -20.10 -1.07 -0.89
N VAL A 447 -19.20 -1.61 -1.70
CA VAL A 447 -19.41 -2.76 -2.57
C VAL A 447 -18.36 -3.82 -2.23
N ALA A 448 -18.81 -5.00 -1.82
CA ALA A 448 -17.99 -6.20 -1.73
C ALA A 448 -18.21 -7.06 -2.98
N LEU A 449 -17.14 -7.26 -3.74
CA LEU A 449 -17.04 -8.21 -4.84
C LEU A 449 -16.56 -9.55 -4.27
N LEU A 450 -17.45 -10.53 -4.26
CA LEU A 450 -17.26 -11.79 -3.53
C LEU A 450 -16.79 -12.91 -4.46
N GLU A 451 -15.85 -13.69 -3.95
CA GLU A 451 -15.35 -14.93 -4.56
C GLU A 451 -14.82 -14.73 -5.99
N SER A 452 -14.05 -13.67 -6.19
CA SER A 452 -13.34 -13.35 -7.42
C SER A 452 -12.25 -14.38 -7.73
N ASP A 453 -12.18 -14.81 -8.99
CA ASP A 453 -11.08 -15.62 -9.50
C ASP A 453 -9.87 -14.78 -9.92
N ALA A 454 -8.76 -15.43 -10.29
CA ALA A 454 -7.54 -14.73 -10.73
C ALA A 454 -7.69 -13.96 -12.06
N LYS A 455 -8.83 -14.07 -12.75
CA LYS A 455 -9.16 -13.31 -13.96
C LYS A 455 -10.08 -12.13 -13.67
N GLY A 456 -10.52 -11.96 -12.42
CA GLY A 456 -11.44 -10.90 -12.00
C GLY A 456 -12.92 -11.24 -12.17
N ASN A 457 -13.27 -12.50 -12.50
CA ASN A 457 -14.68 -12.90 -12.56
C ASN A 457 -15.21 -13.07 -11.13
N VAL A 458 -16.28 -12.35 -10.79
CA VAL A 458 -16.91 -12.41 -9.47
C VAL A 458 -18.10 -13.37 -9.49
N ARG A 459 -18.33 -14.09 -8.40
CA ARG A 459 -19.51 -14.96 -8.28
C ARG A 459 -20.68 -14.25 -7.61
N GLY A 460 -20.40 -13.26 -6.76
CA GLY A 460 -21.44 -12.54 -6.07
C GLY A 460 -21.06 -11.11 -5.73
N ARG A 461 -22.08 -10.34 -5.38
CA ARG A 461 -21.98 -8.93 -4.99
C ARG A 461 -22.76 -8.72 -3.71
N PHE A 462 -22.21 -7.88 -2.84
CA PHE A 462 -22.89 -7.41 -1.64
C PHE A 462 -22.65 -5.91 -1.49
N THR A 463 -23.68 -5.14 -1.13
CA THR A 463 -23.55 -3.70 -0.95
C THR A 463 -24.13 -3.21 0.37
N GLN A 464 -23.55 -2.13 0.92
CA GLN A 464 -24.07 -1.42 2.08
C GLN A 464 -23.79 0.09 2.02
N PRO A 465 -24.53 0.92 2.79
CA PRO A 465 -24.25 2.35 2.87
C PRO A 465 -22.90 2.69 3.51
N ARG A 466 -22.38 1.83 4.40
CA ARG A 466 -21.12 2.02 5.13
C ARG A 466 -20.30 0.73 5.16
N PHE A 467 -19.00 0.85 5.39
CA PHE A 467 -18.10 -0.30 5.43
C PHE A 467 -18.14 -1.00 6.79
N VAL A 468 -18.07 -0.22 7.88
CA VAL A 468 -18.20 -0.78 9.22
C VAL A 468 -19.62 -0.55 9.70
N SER A 469 -20.39 -1.64 9.84
CA SER A 469 -21.67 -1.56 10.54
C SER A 469 -21.41 -1.12 11.99
N SER A 470 -22.07 -0.06 12.44
CA SER A 470 -21.90 0.52 13.78
C SER A 470 -22.53 -0.37 14.85
N GLY A 471 -21.95 -1.55 15.07
CA GLY A 471 -22.39 -2.51 16.07
C GLY A 471 -21.22 -3.14 16.80
N ASP A 472 -21.53 -3.87 17.87
CA ASP A 472 -20.54 -4.54 18.72
C ASP A 472 -19.95 -5.81 18.06
N GLY A 473 -20.34 -6.11 16.81
CA GLY A 473 -20.03 -7.36 16.16
C GLY A 473 -20.77 -8.54 16.78
N GLN A 474 -20.60 -9.73 16.21
CA GLN A 474 -21.04 -10.97 16.85
C GLN A 474 -19.86 -11.57 17.60
N HIS A 475 -20.03 -11.76 18.90
CA HIS A 475 -19.08 -12.44 19.78
C HIS A 475 -19.26 -13.95 19.67
N PHE A 476 -18.14 -14.66 19.57
CA PHE A 476 -18.08 -16.11 19.67
C PHE A 476 -17.03 -16.50 20.71
N GLU A 477 -17.47 -17.10 21.80
CA GLU A 477 -16.60 -17.54 22.89
C GLU A 477 -15.83 -18.81 22.52
N LEU A 478 -14.51 -18.82 22.74
CA LEU A 478 -13.70 -20.02 22.54
C LEU A 478 -13.99 -21.02 23.66
N GLY A 479 -14.09 -22.30 23.33
CA GLY A 479 -14.51 -23.35 24.26
C GLY A 479 -16.04 -23.47 24.44
N VAL A 480 -16.82 -22.48 23.99
CA VAL A 480 -18.29 -22.47 24.08
C VAL A 480 -18.92 -22.47 22.69
N ASP A 481 -18.76 -21.39 21.93
CA ASP A 481 -19.31 -21.26 20.57
C ASP A 481 -18.40 -21.91 19.52
N LEU A 482 -17.07 -21.82 19.72
CA LEU A 482 -16.07 -22.53 18.93
C LEU A 482 -15.38 -23.56 19.81
N SER A 483 -15.64 -24.84 19.55
CA SER A 483 -15.00 -25.96 20.26
C SER A 483 -13.54 -26.07 19.87
N ALA A 484 -12.66 -26.37 20.83
CA ALA A 484 -11.25 -26.58 20.52
C ALA A 484 -11.02 -27.94 19.83
N ASP A 485 -10.35 -27.93 18.69
CA ASP A 485 -10.09 -29.14 17.90
C ASP A 485 -8.90 -29.94 18.48
N ASP A 486 -7.93 -29.24 19.10
CA ASP A 486 -6.63 -29.78 19.54
C ASP A 486 -6.37 -29.55 21.04
N ALA A 487 -7.39 -29.47 21.89
CA ALA A 487 -7.19 -29.07 23.29
C ALA A 487 -6.60 -30.17 24.19
N ASP A 488 -5.53 -29.83 24.90
CA ASP A 488 -5.04 -30.60 26.05
C ASP A 488 -6.05 -30.59 27.22
N GLN A 489 -6.79 -29.49 27.37
CA GLN A 489 -7.89 -29.33 28.33
C GLN A 489 -9.09 -28.65 27.64
N PRO A 490 -9.96 -29.43 26.98
CA PRO A 490 -11.04 -28.91 26.11
C PRO A 490 -11.96 -27.85 26.71
N ASP A 491 -12.13 -27.89 28.04
CA ASP A 491 -13.02 -26.98 28.78
C ASP A 491 -12.25 -25.86 29.53
N ARG A 492 -10.94 -25.71 29.30
CA ARG A 492 -10.10 -24.78 30.08
C ARG A 492 -8.98 -24.08 29.31
N ALA A 493 -8.20 -24.83 28.53
CA ALA A 493 -7.02 -24.30 27.87
C ALA A 493 -6.55 -25.16 26.69
N SER A 494 -5.97 -24.49 25.70
CA SER A 494 -5.24 -25.11 24.59
C SER A 494 -3.80 -24.63 24.60
N THR A 495 -2.84 -25.54 24.49
CA THR A 495 -1.40 -25.22 24.45
C THR A 495 -0.87 -25.49 23.06
N PHE A 496 0.06 -24.65 22.60
CA PHE A 496 0.87 -24.97 21.42
C PHE A 496 2.31 -24.54 21.62
N HIS A 497 3.22 -25.23 20.91
CA HIS A 497 4.64 -24.91 20.88
C HIS A 497 5.05 -24.52 19.48
N TYR A 498 5.71 -23.38 19.30
CA TYR A 498 6.34 -23.07 18.02
C TYR A 498 7.81 -22.66 18.21
N ASP A 499 8.67 -23.20 17.35
CA ASP A 499 10.11 -22.90 17.30
C ASP A 499 10.38 -21.99 16.10
N VAL A 500 10.88 -20.78 16.37
CA VAL A 500 11.30 -19.85 15.32
C VAL A 500 12.78 -20.09 15.02
N ARG A 501 13.05 -20.71 13.87
CA ARG A 501 14.40 -20.75 13.29
C ARG A 501 14.41 -20.00 11.96
N PRO A 502 15.20 -18.92 11.82
CA PRO A 502 15.40 -18.27 10.53
C PRO A 502 15.85 -19.29 9.47
N GLY A 503 15.04 -19.49 8.43
CA GLY A 503 15.41 -20.31 7.27
C GLY A 503 15.17 -21.83 7.38
N SER A 504 14.39 -22.35 8.33
CA SER A 504 13.97 -23.77 8.32
C SER A 504 12.45 -23.96 8.18
N TRP A 505 12.04 -24.67 7.12
CA TRP A 505 10.68 -25.22 6.96
C TRP A 505 10.69 -26.67 7.48
N THR A 506 10.53 -26.84 8.79
CA THR A 506 10.26 -28.17 9.37
C THR A 506 8.85 -28.15 9.94
N ALA A 507 8.04 -29.16 9.60
CA ALA A 507 6.71 -29.32 10.15
C ALA A 507 6.80 -29.53 11.68
N PRO A 508 6.09 -28.75 12.50
CA PRO A 508 6.02 -28.99 13.93
C PRO A 508 4.90 -29.99 14.28
N SER A 509 5.12 -30.80 15.31
CA SER A 509 4.04 -31.45 16.06
C SER A 509 3.39 -30.40 16.98
N GLN A 510 2.12 -30.05 16.72
CA GLN A 510 1.29 -29.04 17.42
C GLN A 510 1.91 -27.62 17.52
N ASP A 511 1.93 -26.91 16.39
CA ASP A 511 2.33 -25.49 16.27
C ASP A 511 1.21 -24.45 16.43
N ARG A 512 0.00 -24.91 16.72
CA ARG A 512 -1.19 -24.08 16.72
C ARG A 512 -2.25 -24.58 17.68
N SER A 513 -3.19 -23.70 18.04
CA SER A 513 -4.47 -24.07 18.65
C SER A 513 -5.63 -23.69 17.73
N THR A 514 -6.49 -24.64 17.44
CA THR A 514 -7.62 -24.49 16.49
C THR A 514 -8.95 -24.57 17.23
N PHE A 515 -9.90 -23.70 16.85
CA PHE A 515 -11.25 -23.65 17.40
C PHE A 515 -12.27 -23.57 16.26
N THR A 516 -13.29 -24.43 16.26
CA THR A 516 -14.27 -24.54 15.17
C THR A 516 -15.70 -24.46 15.69
N SER A 517 -16.54 -23.67 15.00
CA SER A 517 -17.94 -23.49 15.37
C SER A 517 -18.81 -24.69 15.00
N ALA A 518 -20.04 -24.72 15.55
CA ALA A 518 -21.13 -25.48 14.94
C ALA A 518 -21.37 -25.03 13.48
N ALA A 519 -21.95 -25.91 12.66
CA ALA A 519 -22.32 -25.58 11.30
C ALA A 519 -23.38 -24.46 11.29
N LEU A 520 -23.14 -23.42 10.50
CA LEU A 520 -24.09 -22.32 10.33
C LEU A 520 -25.35 -22.83 9.65
N THR A 521 -26.51 -22.42 10.15
CA THR A 521 -27.82 -22.87 9.63
C THR A 521 -28.36 -21.99 8.50
N ARG A 522 -27.81 -20.78 8.34
CA ARG A 522 -28.21 -19.79 7.32
C ARG A 522 -26.99 -19.23 6.60
N GLN A 523 -27.21 -18.73 5.38
CA GLN A 523 -26.21 -17.94 4.67
C GLN A 523 -25.90 -16.69 5.50
N THR A 524 -24.61 -16.44 5.72
CA THR A 524 -24.13 -15.35 6.56
C THR A 524 -23.03 -14.61 5.81
N VAL A 525 -23.17 -13.28 5.67
CA VAL A 525 -22.10 -12.43 5.14
C VAL A 525 -21.38 -11.78 6.31
N MET A 526 -20.06 -11.74 6.23
CA MET A 526 -19.21 -11.00 7.16
C MET A 526 -18.43 -9.97 6.35
N ALA A 527 -18.52 -8.70 6.74
CA ALA A 527 -17.85 -7.61 6.04
C ALA A 527 -17.39 -6.53 7.02
N GLY A 528 -16.06 -6.34 7.12
CA GLY A 528 -15.44 -5.40 8.06
C GLY A 528 -14.19 -5.97 8.72
N PRO A 529 -13.59 -5.25 9.70
CA PRO A 529 -12.55 -5.79 10.57
C PRO A 529 -13.13 -6.82 11.55
N GLY A 530 -12.26 -7.65 12.14
CA GLY A 530 -12.60 -8.49 13.29
C GLY A 530 -11.56 -8.36 14.40
N SER A 531 -11.90 -8.84 15.59
CA SER A 531 -10.97 -8.88 16.73
C SER A 531 -10.90 -10.30 17.30
N VAL A 532 -9.71 -10.69 17.73
CA VAL A 532 -9.50 -11.92 18.50
C VAL A 532 -9.01 -11.51 19.88
N ASP A 533 -9.88 -11.62 20.86
CA ASP A 533 -9.63 -11.20 22.23
C ASP A 533 -9.16 -12.44 23.00
N LEU A 534 -7.88 -12.45 23.37
CA LEU A 534 -7.24 -13.61 24.00
C LEU A 534 -6.80 -13.30 25.41
N GLU A 535 -6.89 -14.31 26.25
CA GLU A 535 -6.17 -14.36 27.51
C GLU A 535 -5.13 -15.48 27.44
N ILE A 536 -3.85 -15.10 27.49
CA ILE A 536 -2.72 -16.01 27.29
C ILE A 536 -1.89 -16.17 28.56
N ALA A 537 -1.23 -17.32 28.72
CA ALA A 537 -0.14 -17.49 29.67
C ALA A 537 1.08 -18.12 28.96
N ILE A 538 2.25 -17.53 29.17
CA ILE A 538 3.53 -17.92 28.54
C ILE A 538 4.65 -17.91 29.57
N ALA A 539 5.68 -18.75 29.41
CA ALA A 539 6.84 -18.74 30.31
C ALA A 539 7.87 -17.63 29.95
N ALA A 540 7.77 -17.05 28.75
CA ALA A 540 8.60 -15.93 28.31
C ALA A 540 8.03 -14.57 28.76
N ASP A 541 8.80 -13.50 28.59
CA ASP A 541 8.36 -12.13 28.87
C ASP A 541 7.70 -11.44 27.66
N ASP A 542 7.63 -12.13 26.52
CA ASP A 542 7.05 -11.63 25.26
C ASP A 542 6.80 -12.79 24.30
N VAL A 543 5.90 -12.60 23.33
CA VAL A 543 5.58 -13.58 22.29
C VAL A 543 4.98 -12.89 21.08
N ASP A 544 5.18 -13.46 19.89
CA ASP A 544 4.56 -13.01 18.65
C ASP A 544 3.43 -13.97 18.26
N LEU A 545 2.23 -13.45 18.02
CA LEU A 545 1.06 -14.27 17.70
C LEU A 545 0.47 -13.90 16.34
N GLN A 546 -0.06 -14.92 15.68
CA GLN A 546 -0.91 -14.83 14.50
C GLN A 546 -2.28 -15.45 14.81
N ALA A 547 -3.34 -14.74 14.44
CA ALA A 547 -4.69 -15.26 14.36
C ALA A 547 -5.08 -15.44 12.89
N THR A 548 -5.60 -16.61 12.53
CA THR A 548 -6.05 -16.94 11.18
C THR A 548 -7.50 -17.38 11.20
N LEU A 549 -8.34 -16.70 10.40
CA LEU A 549 -9.74 -17.03 10.17
C LEU A 549 -9.88 -17.84 8.86
N SER A 550 -10.61 -18.96 8.94
CA SER A 550 -10.92 -19.83 7.81
C SER A 550 -12.38 -20.30 7.81
N GLU A 551 -12.85 -20.73 6.64
CA GLU A 551 -14.13 -21.43 6.46
C GLU A 551 -13.88 -22.92 6.34
N VAL A 552 -14.50 -23.73 7.20
CA VAL A 552 -14.60 -25.18 6.98
C VAL A 552 -15.92 -25.47 6.28
N ARG A 553 -15.82 -25.96 5.05
CA ARG A 553 -16.95 -26.16 4.14
C ARG A 553 -17.57 -27.55 4.29
N PRO A 554 -18.85 -27.73 3.96
CA PRO A 554 -19.53 -29.03 3.92
C PRO A 554 -18.89 -30.07 2.98
N ASP A 555 -18.10 -29.63 2.00
CA ASP A 555 -17.38 -30.50 1.05
C ASP A 555 -16.04 -31.03 1.61
N GLY A 556 -15.72 -30.73 2.87
CA GLY A 556 -14.50 -31.20 3.55
C GLY A 556 -13.28 -30.32 3.31
N GLN A 557 -13.44 -29.17 2.65
CA GLN A 557 -12.36 -28.21 2.43
C GLN A 557 -12.33 -27.12 3.51
N GLU A 558 -11.14 -26.76 3.97
CA GLU A 558 -10.86 -25.55 4.74
C GLU A 558 -10.28 -24.48 3.82
N MET A 559 -10.88 -23.29 3.80
CA MET A 559 -10.46 -22.16 2.97
C MET A 559 -10.01 -20.97 3.82
N LEU A 560 -8.84 -20.40 3.50
CA LEU A 560 -8.35 -19.18 4.14
C LEU A 560 -9.27 -17.97 3.88
N ILE A 561 -9.55 -17.19 4.92
CA ILE A 561 -10.26 -15.91 4.80
C ILE A 561 -9.32 -14.74 5.07
N GLN A 562 -8.77 -14.67 6.29
CA GLN A 562 -8.01 -13.50 6.72
C GLN A 562 -7.11 -13.80 7.91
N SER A 563 -6.14 -12.93 8.17
CA SER A 563 -5.22 -13.06 9.29
C SER A 563 -4.96 -11.72 9.99
N GLY A 564 -4.38 -11.82 11.17
CA GLY A 564 -3.96 -10.70 12.01
C GLY A 564 -2.76 -11.09 12.87
N TRP A 565 -1.96 -10.11 13.28
CA TRP A 565 -0.74 -10.33 14.04
C TRP A 565 -0.60 -9.37 15.22
N LEU A 566 0.08 -9.81 16.27
CA LEU A 566 0.43 -8.96 17.40
C LEU A 566 1.66 -9.49 18.15
N ARG A 567 2.61 -8.60 18.45
CA ARG A 567 3.59 -8.81 19.52
C ARG A 567 2.96 -8.50 20.87
N ALA A 568 2.94 -9.44 21.79
CA ALA A 568 2.24 -9.31 23.08
C ALA A 568 2.70 -8.09 23.90
N SER A 569 3.95 -7.66 23.75
CA SER A 569 4.43 -6.45 24.41
C SER A 569 3.84 -5.13 23.88
N HIS A 570 3.28 -5.15 22.66
CA HIS A 570 2.58 -4.02 22.04
C HIS A 570 1.06 -4.01 22.30
N ARG A 571 0.55 -4.84 23.20
CA ARG A 571 -0.90 -5.05 23.47
C ARG A 571 -1.68 -3.84 24.00
N LEU A 572 -1.03 -2.76 24.45
CA LEU A 572 -1.75 -1.60 24.99
C LEU A 572 -2.53 -0.87 23.88
N LEU A 573 -3.80 -0.59 24.18
CA LEU A 573 -4.75 0.01 23.25
C LEU A 573 -4.85 1.52 23.43
N ASN A 574 -5.15 2.21 22.33
CA ASN A 574 -5.83 3.48 22.36
C ASN A 574 -7.32 3.21 22.55
N GLU A 575 -7.79 3.32 23.80
CA GLU A 575 -9.19 3.03 24.16
C GLU A 575 -10.21 3.91 23.41
N LYS A 576 -9.82 5.13 23.02
CA LYS A 576 -10.72 6.03 22.28
C LYS A 576 -10.89 5.64 20.82
N ALA A 577 -9.85 5.04 20.24
CA ALA A 577 -9.85 4.63 18.82
C ALA A 577 -10.28 3.17 18.64
N SER A 578 -10.23 2.37 19.70
CA SER A 578 -10.57 0.95 19.65
C SER A 578 -12.09 0.74 19.66
N THR A 579 -12.55 -0.26 18.92
CA THR A 579 -13.94 -0.75 18.94
C THR A 579 -13.97 -2.24 19.28
N PRO A 580 -15.15 -2.85 19.51
CA PRO A 580 -15.27 -4.30 19.65
C PRO A 580 -14.69 -5.06 18.44
N LEU A 581 -14.89 -4.57 17.22
CA LEU A 581 -14.39 -5.22 16.00
C LEU A 581 -12.96 -4.83 15.62
N ARG A 582 -12.40 -3.74 16.15
CA ARG A 582 -11.11 -3.21 15.71
C ARG A 582 -10.29 -2.68 16.88
N PRO A 583 -9.37 -3.48 17.46
CA PRO A 583 -8.46 -2.99 18.48
C PRO A 583 -7.41 -2.06 17.86
N HIS A 584 -7.25 -0.87 18.42
CA HIS A 584 -6.26 0.11 17.94
C HIS A 584 -5.10 0.23 18.93
N HIS A 585 -4.05 -0.56 18.74
CA HIS A 585 -2.85 -0.54 19.58
C HIS A 585 -2.08 0.77 19.50
N LEU A 586 -1.41 1.18 20.58
CA LEU A 586 -0.62 2.41 20.63
C LEU A 586 0.69 2.30 19.83
N HIS A 587 1.40 1.18 20.00
CA HIS A 587 2.71 0.90 19.38
C HIS A 587 3.80 1.98 19.62
N THR A 588 3.68 2.81 20.65
CA THR A 588 4.74 3.75 21.06
C THR A 588 5.73 3.06 22.00
N ALA A 589 6.95 3.59 22.12
CA ALA A 589 7.96 3.04 23.01
C ALA A 589 7.49 3.04 24.48
N GLU A 590 6.79 4.11 24.89
CA GLU A 590 6.27 4.28 26.25
C GLU A 590 5.11 3.33 26.56
N ALA A 591 4.45 2.78 25.53
CA ALA A 591 3.33 1.85 25.66
C ALA A 591 3.77 0.38 25.69
N VAL A 592 5.04 0.07 25.39
CA VAL A 592 5.54 -1.30 25.45
C VAL A 592 5.48 -1.83 26.88
N ARG A 593 4.83 -2.98 27.07
CA ARG A 593 4.73 -3.65 28.37
C ARG A 593 5.09 -5.12 28.19
N LYS A 594 6.11 -5.62 28.88
CA LYS A 594 6.38 -7.07 28.87
C LYS A 594 5.22 -7.86 29.48
N VAL A 595 5.15 -9.13 29.14
CA VAL A 595 4.24 -10.11 29.74
C VAL A 595 4.89 -10.63 31.01
N ALA A 596 4.11 -10.85 32.07
CA ALA A 596 4.60 -11.47 33.29
C ALA A 596 4.63 -13.00 33.08
N PRO A 597 5.79 -13.67 33.20
CA PRO A 597 5.89 -15.11 32.97
C PRO A 597 4.90 -15.93 33.82
N GLY A 598 4.12 -16.77 33.16
CA GLY A 598 3.12 -17.68 33.76
C GLY A 598 1.80 -17.02 34.14
N GLU A 599 1.71 -15.70 34.16
CA GLU A 599 0.49 -14.98 34.54
C GLU A 599 -0.46 -14.79 33.34
N PRO A 600 -1.78 -14.94 33.53
CA PRO A 600 -2.77 -14.59 32.52
C PRO A 600 -2.61 -13.14 32.05
N THR A 601 -2.53 -12.94 30.74
CA THR A 601 -2.38 -11.64 30.10
C THR A 601 -3.38 -11.49 28.97
N LYS A 602 -4.18 -10.42 29.03
CA LYS A 602 -5.17 -10.08 28.01
C LYS A 602 -4.54 -9.31 26.85
N LEU A 603 -4.88 -9.68 25.63
CA LEU A 603 -4.51 -8.97 24.41
C LEU A 603 -5.62 -9.09 23.35
N ARG A 604 -5.62 -8.21 22.36
CA ARG A 604 -6.61 -8.21 21.28
C ARG A 604 -5.90 -8.16 19.95
N ILE A 605 -6.06 -9.17 19.09
CA ILE A 605 -5.43 -9.21 17.77
C ILE A 605 -6.45 -8.70 16.74
N GLU A 606 -6.11 -7.66 15.99
CA GLU A 606 -6.96 -7.22 14.86
C GLU A 606 -6.86 -8.25 13.73
N LEU A 607 -7.97 -8.90 13.39
CA LEU A 607 -8.13 -9.54 12.10
C LEU A 607 -8.33 -8.42 11.07
N PHE A 608 -7.47 -8.40 10.06
CA PHE A 608 -7.55 -7.35 9.04
C PHE A 608 -8.93 -7.36 8.38
N PRO A 609 -9.41 -6.23 7.84
CA PRO A 609 -10.70 -6.21 7.19
C PRO A 609 -10.83 -7.19 6.02
N PHE A 610 -12.01 -7.78 5.87
CA PHE A 610 -12.36 -8.71 4.80
C PHE A 610 -13.85 -8.60 4.46
N ALA A 611 -14.25 -9.18 3.33
CA ALA A 611 -15.64 -9.52 3.05
C ALA A 611 -15.72 -10.97 2.57
N HIS A 612 -16.53 -11.80 3.24
CA HIS A 612 -16.67 -13.22 2.94
C HIS A 612 -18.11 -13.68 3.16
N VAL A 613 -18.54 -14.69 2.39
CA VAL A 613 -19.84 -15.32 2.57
C VAL A 613 -19.69 -16.77 3.03
N PHE A 614 -20.36 -17.10 4.12
CA PHE A 614 -20.51 -18.46 4.61
C PHE A 614 -21.86 -19.01 4.18
N ARG A 615 -21.86 -20.20 3.57
CA ARG A 615 -23.09 -20.90 3.17
C ARG A 615 -23.59 -21.82 4.28
N PRO A 616 -24.89 -22.18 4.33
CA PRO A 616 -25.39 -23.16 5.27
C PRO A 616 -24.56 -24.44 5.27
N GLY A 617 -24.29 -24.98 6.46
CA GLY A 617 -23.40 -26.12 6.67
C GLY A 617 -21.93 -25.76 6.90
N SER A 618 -21.49 -24.56 6.46
CA SER A 618 -20.12 -24.10 6.68
C SER A 618 -19.89 -23.74 8.14
N ARG A 619 -18.65 -23.83 8.59
CA ARG A 619 -18.22 -23.52 9.96
C ARG A 619 -17.16 -22.44 9.94
N ILE A 620 -17.16 -21.65 11.01
CA ILE A 620 -16.13 -20.66 11.28
C ILE A 620 -15.00 -21.39 12.01
N ARG A 621 -13.77 -21.23 11.52
CA ARG A 621 -12.58 -21.76 12.19
C ARG A 621 -11.59 -20.64 12.49
N LEU A 622 -11.09 -20.64 13.72
CA LEU A 622 -10.03 -19.76 14.20
C LEU A 622 -8.81 -20.59 14.55
N THR A 623 -7.64 -20.20 14.05
CA THR A 623 -6.35 -20.80 14.40
C THR A 623 -5.44 -19.75 15.04
N ILE A 624 -4.87 -20.05 16.20
CA ILE A 624 -3.83 -19.26 16.85
C ILE A 624 -2.49 -19.96 16.70
N SER A 625 -1.46 -19.25 16.24
CA SER A 625 -0.12 -19.78 15.99
C SER A 625 0.95 -18.70 16.14
N GLY A 626 2.23 -19.03 15.98
CA GLY A 626 3.28 -18.04 15.72
C GLY A 626 3.20 -17.50 14.28
N PRO A 627 3.68 -16.27 14.00
CA PRO A 627 3.66 -15.71 12.64
C PRO A 627 4.35 -16.62 11.63
N GLY A 628 3.65 -16.93 10.53
CA GLY A 628 4.11 -17.86 9.49
C GLY A 628 3.61 -19.29 9.61
N GLY A 629 3.00 -19.69 10.73
CA GLY A 629 2.53 -21.06 10.97
C GLY A 629 1.23 -21.46 10.25
N GLY A 630 0.48 -20.50 9.69
CA GLY A 630 -0.87 -20.77 9.18
C GLY A 630 -1.16 -20.44 7.70
N SER A 631 -0.52 -19.43 7.11
CA SER A 631 -1.07 -18.86 5.85
C SER A 631 -0.20 -17.78 5.21
N ASN A 632 1.13 -17.77 5.37
CA ASN A 632 1.94 -16.72 4.74
C ASN A 632 1.97 -16.90 3.21
N ALA A 633 0.96 -16.34 2.55
CA ALA A 633 1.08 -15.92 1.17
C ALA A 633 2.23 -14.93 1.11
N TRP A 634 3.25 -15.25 0.32
CA TRP A 634 4.21 -14.25 -0.11
C TRP A 634 3.43 -13.04 -0.65
N PRO A 635 3.81 -11.79 -0.32
CA PRO A 635 5.04 -11.36 0.36
C PRO A 635 5.00 -11.08 1.89
N TRP A 636 4.15 -11.71 2.72
CA TRP A 636 4.29 -11.57 4.18
C TRP A 636 5.52 -12.31 4.72
N GLY A 637 6.38 -11.62 5.47
CA GLY A 637 7.50 -12.23 6.18
C GLY A 637 7.82 -11.42 7.44
N PHE A 638 8.04 -12.08 8.57
CA PHE A 638 8.19 -11.39 9.86
C PHE A 638 9.54 -11.68 10.52
N GLN A 639 10.17 -10.65 11.07
CA GLN A 639 11.27 -10.81 12.02
C GLN A 639 10.69 -11.01 13.43
N THR A 640 10.40 -12.27 13.73
CA THR A 640 9.84 -12.67 15.03
C THR A 640 10.90 -12.73 16.12
N LEU A 641 10.45 -12.78 17.37
CA LEU A 641 11.30 -13.02 18.52
C LEU A 641 12.01 -14.39 18.39
N PRO A 642 13.32 -14.48 18.66
CA PRO A 642 14.05 -15.74 18.59
C PRO A 642 13.69 -16.64 19.78
N GLY A 643 13.56 -17.95 19.54
CA GLY A 643 13.33 -18.96 20.58
C GLY A 643 12.14 -19.87 20.30
N GLY A 644 11.89 -20.77 21.24
CA GLY A 644 10.68 -21.60 21.29
C GLY A 644 9.73 -21.08 22.37
N PHE A 645 8.43 -21.05 22.06
CA PHE A 645 7.42 -20.49 22.95
C PHE A 645 6.31 -21.51 23.18
N ASP A 646 6.05 -21.82 24.46
CA ASP A 646 4.86 -22.55 24.90
C ASP A 646 3.77 -21.53 25.23
N VAL A 647 2.71 -21.51 24.42
CA VAL A 647 1.60 -20.55 24.55
C VAL A 647 0.35 -21.28 24.97
N ARG A 648 -0.20 -20.89 26.14
CA ARG A 648 -1.46 -21.39 26.65
C ARG A 648 -2.57 -20.37 26.42
N ILE A 649 -3.59 -20.72 25.64
CA ILE A 649 -4.80 -19.93 25.42
C ILE A 649 -5.84 -20.34 26.46
N LEU A 650 -6.28 -19.40 27.30
CA LEU A 650 -7.25 -19.65 28.38
C LEU A 650 -8.69 -19.43 27.88
N HIS A 651 -9.56 -20.40 28.13
CA HIS A 651 -10.95 -20.39 27.67
C HIS A 651 -11.92 -21.10 28.64
N ASP A 652 -11.64 -21.01 29.94
CA ASP A 652 -12.41 -21.71 30.99
C ASP A 652 -13.79 -21.11 31.33
N GLY A 653 -14.19 -20.01 30.67
CA GLY A 653 -15.54 -19.42 30.69
C GLY A 653 -16.02 -18.87 32.05
N LYS A 654 -15.31 -19.16 33.15
CA LYS A 654 -15.67 -18.77 34.53
C LYS A 654 -14.74 -17.69 35.07
N GLU A 655 -13.47 -17.71 34.68
CA GLU A 655 -12.45 -16.76 35.14
C GLU A 655 -11.74 -16.08 33.96
N HIS A 656 -11.56 -16.78 32.84
CA HIS A 656 -10.86 -16.29 31.65
C HIS A 656 -11.70 -16.48 30.38
N GLY A 657 -11.88 -15.41 29.59
CA GLY A 657 -12.79 -15.38 28.45
C GLY A 657 -12.08 -14.96 27.17
N SER A 658 -11.57 -15.94 26.41
CA SER A 658 -11.09 -15.71 25.04
C SER A 658 -12.24 -15.80 24.04
N SER A 659 -12.27 -14.92 23.05
CA SER A 659 -13.33 -14.86 22.04
C SER A 659 -12.83 -14.33 20.70
N VAL A 660 -13.62 -14.56 19.66
CA VAL A 660 -13.51 -13.84 18.38
C VAL A 660 -14.76 -13.00 18.14
N VAL A 661 -14.56 -11.76 17.70
CA VAL A 661 -15.62 -10.80 17.38
C VAL A 661 -15.61 -10.57 15.87
N LEU A 662 -16.70 -10.95 15.20
CA LEU A 662 -16.79 -10.95 13.74
C LEU A 662 -17.86 -9.98 13.21
N PRO A 663 -17.63 -9.35 12.06
CA PRO A 663 -18.50 -8.31 11.50
C PRO A 663 -19.65 -8.91 10.70
N VAL A 664 -20.53 -9.64 11.39
CA VAL A 664 -21.71 -10.27 10.76
C VAL A 664 -22.70 -9.19 10.31
N VAL A 665 -23.15 -9.29 9.06
CA VAL A 665 -24.07 -8.33 8.44
C VAL A 665 -25.27 -9.04 7.81
N GLU A 666 -26.42 -8.35 7.79
CA GLU A 666 -27.62 -8.88 7.14
C GLU A 666 -27.45 -8.88 5.61
N PRO A 667 -27.68 -10.01 4.91
CA PRO A 667 -27.40 -10.15 3.49
C PRO A 667 -28.52 -9.60 2.58
N ASN A 668 -29.27 -8.59 3.01
CA ASN A 668 -30.48 -8.11 2.32
C ASN A 668 -30.20 -7.57 0.90
N ASN A 669 -28.99 -7.07 0.65
CA ASN A 669 -28.53 -6.54 -0.65
C ASN A 669 -27.43 -7.44 -1.26
N ALA A 670 -27.55 -8.75 -1.10
CA ALA A 670 -26.58 -9.72 -1.56
C ALA A 670 -27.08 -10.53 -2.77
N GLU A 671 -26.36 -10.47 -3.88
CA GLU A 671 -26.52 -11.33 -5.03
C GLU A 671 -25.46 -12.43 -4.96
N ILE A 672 -25.75 -13.53 -4.26
CA ILE A 672 -24.77 -14.59 -3.97
C ILE A 672 -25.33 -15.96 -4.36
N PRO A 673 -24.64 -16.74 -5.22
CA PRO A 673 -25.03 -18.11 -5.53
C PRO A 673 -24.98 -19.02 -4.31
N SER A 674 -25.99 -19.88 -4.17
CA SER A 674 -26.06 -20.89 -3.10
C SER A 674 -25.02 -22.01 -3.22
N SER A 675 -24.37 -22.15 -4.38
CA SER A 675 -23.30 -23.13 -4.60
C SER A 675 -21.95 -22.60 -4.13
N LEU A 676 -21.16 -23.46 -3.49
CA LEU A 676 -19.78 -23.15 -3.11
C LEU A 676 -18.91 -22.91 -4.36
N PRO A 677 -17.89 -22.05 -4.27
CA PRO A 677 -16.86 -21.98 -5.29
C PRO A 677 -16.01 -23.24 -5.28
N GLU A 678 -15.53 -23.64 -6.45
CA GLU A 678 -14.53 -24.71 -6.56
C GLU A 678 -13.32 -24.41 -5.66
N ALA A 679 -12.76 -25.45 -5.04
CA ALA A 679 -11.56 -25.34 -4.23
C ALA A 679 -10.41 -24.71 -5.02
N ASP A 680 -9.63 -23.85 -4.36
CA ASP A 680 -8.48 -23.13 -4.94
C ASP A 680 -8.78 -22.22 -6.16
N LYS A 681 -10.05 -21.94 -6.46
CA LYS A 681 -10.41 -20.99 -7.54
C LYS A 681 -10.59 -19.55 -7.08
N VAL A 682 -10.92 -19.35 -5.81
CA VAL A 682 -11.04 -18.02 -5.25
C VAL A 682 -9.64 -17.46 -4.99
N TRP A 683 -9.35 -16.31 -5.59
CA TRP A 683 -7.99 -15.82 -5.64
C TRP A 683 -7.44 -15.45 -4.26
N LEU A 684 -6.22 -15.92 -3.98
CA LEU A 684 -5.52 -15.83 -2.69
C LEU A 684 -6.31 -16.29 -1.45
N GLN A 685 -7.30 -17.15 -1.64
CA GLN A 685 -7.97 -17.84 -0.56
C GLN A 685 -7.78 -19.36 -0.76
N PRO A 686 -6.54 -19.87 -0.57
CA PRO A 686 -6.22 -21.26 -0.79
C PRO A 686 -7.08 -22.17 0.10
N SER A 687 -7.37 -23.36 -0.43
CA SER A 687 -8.13 -24.40 0.23
C SER A 687 -7.23 -25.61 0.54
N ARG A 688 -7.55 -26.34 1.61
CA ARG A 688 -6.92 -27.62 1.93
C ARG A 688 -7.97 -28.60 2.45
N VAL A 689 -7.71 -29.90 2.31
CA VAL A 689 -8.55 -30.91 2.92
C VAL A 689 -8.41 -30.82 4.44
N VAL A 690 -9.52 -30.88 5.16
CA VAL A 690 -9.49 -30.91 6.64
C VAL A 690 -8.84 -32.22 7.10
N ASP A 691 -7.78 -32.14 7.91
CA ASP A 691 -7.14 -33.31 8.50
C ASP A 691 -8.15 -34.04 9.42
N GLY A 692 -8.44 -35.32 9.15
CA GLY A 692 -9.25 -36.18 10.03
C GLY A 692 -10.67 -36.55 9.59
N GLY A 693 -10.94 -36.67 8.28
CA GLY A 693 -12.12 -37.37 7.76
C GLY A 693 -12.04 -38.89 7.88
#